data_AF-A0AAD1Y3V5-F1
#
_entry.id   AF-A0AAD1Y3V5-F1
#
_cell.length_a   1.000
_cell.length_b   1.000
_cell.length_c   1.000
_cell.angle_alpha   90.00
_cell.angle_beta   90.00
_cell.angle_gamma   90.00
#
_symmetry.space_group_name_H-M   'P 1'
#
loop_
_entity.id
_entity.type
_entity.pdbx_description
1 polymer ?
#
loop_
_entity_poly.entity_id
_entity_poly.type
_entity_poly.pdbx_seq_one_letter_code
_entity_poly.pdbx_strand_id
1 'polypeptide(L)'
;MEVRHKRDPKTKTQEISKSKKPSIRGSSRRDLLNYRISQRLGVREEENIEFYPTFEKSPNDYANVEKSVSSDSSLEKESVGPLQKGSGNSFIKLLLKKIKIEGDIKKFMKSIITKNYADTQEYNPKFNFLRCLKVFIYHMGWFCFGYLFGLVLILIEGRNLTKNMGFLIGKQVKLAAPQTVAHFCFLSYLVLTFIIPNKSWYGDNGWRFLVVIMMCRAFVIGVRYGFMSKMRYKLLKSKANFDWITADFLFFGWLELTPKTLRQEIAATKARIEINEDEFEFTFSKDLPKALDIKLSKDDYYEDSKNNSEFKNSIHLQKQIISNKRRASEMSFDEEMTMIHQPEISTPRRANLRDSKKSIMQIYARFRPKEKVKKSESIVSRKLFKGEPILREMGLLESTLNSSFAPLIVIVIVRLILPTLSNLIENDFKLGLHWYEYSLIVFESIIIMLIYGVNLTFMYAGVIDFRRKLFFMKILNNLISPNKDKDFIFSSYFPTLNICSIRNLNSWLLLREAALDLGKKYTQRIFVYCSVFMFFYLSLFALIVLSLLRLLRYDFSIGFYITGTFDVLVILGIMLTIIRMGAKVNKFYDKHKRSILWIKKQVWKAKTNYGLVISQKYCRYLNQKKFAEMLQSMNLKRNKREEYFDKLLEQIDIIKEQLEFSKETDPLKLMGLTCSDQLLASIYTGLASIAFAFFQSFYLELRE
;
A
#
# COMPACT_ATOMS: atom_id res chain seq x y z
N MET A 1 -61.22 39.59 54.57
CA MET A 1 -59.78 39.24 54.73
C MET A 1 -59.73 38.05 55.65
N GLU A 2 -59.81 36.85 55.10
CA GLU A 2 -59.86 35.57 55.80
C GLU A 2 -59.42 34.47 54.81
N VAL A 3 -58.93 33.28 55.14
CA VAL A 3 -58.33 32.62 56.30
C VAL A 3 -57.70 31.33 55.70
N ARG A 4 -56.69 30.79 56.41
CA ARG A 4 -55.86 29.60 56.14
C ARG A 4 -56.58 28.23 56.04
N HIS A 5 -55.78 27.28 55.50
CA HIS A 5 -55.63 25.83 55.81
C HIS A 5 -56.65 24.88 55.11
N LYS A 6 -56.31 23.70 54.53
CA LYS A 6 -55.41 22.60 54.94
C LYS A 6 -55.32 21.50 53.82
N ARG A 7 -54.14 20.86 53.70
CA ARG A 7 -53.74 19.48 53.25
C ARG A 7 -54.73 18.52 52.53
N ASP A 8 -54.30 18.10 51.32
CA ASP A 8 -54.00 16.72 50.80
C ASP A 8 -55.00 15.53 50.94
N PRO A 9 -54.99 14.43 50.11
CA PRO A 9 -54.00 14.04 49.07
C PRO A 9 -54.54 13.27 47.80
N LYS A 10 -53.59 12.86 46.94
CA LYS A 10 -53.55 11.66 46.04
C LYS A 10 -54.29 11.66 44.69
N THR A 11 -53.52 11.85 43.62
CA THR A 11 -53.63 11.06 42.38
C THR A 11 -52.24 10.81 41.79
N LYS A 12 -51.94 9.53 41.58
CA LYS A 12 -50.68 9.01 41.01
C LYS A 12 -50.59 9.35 39.52
N THR A 13 -49.60 10.12 39.13
CA THR A 13 -49.15 10.24 37.73
C THR A 13 -48.11 9.14 37.48
N GLN A 14 -48.36 8.30 36.47
CA GLN A 14 -47.41 7.30 35.99
C GLN A 14 -46.16 8.00 35.42
N GLU A 15 -45.00 7.71 36.02
CA GLU A 15 -43.70 8.02 35.43
C GLU A 15 -43.45 7.14 34.21
N ILE A 16 -43.21 7.78 33.07
CA ILE A 16 -42.64 7.17 31.88
C ILE A 16 -41.19 6.81 32.20
N SER A 17 -40.93 5.52 32.40
CA SER A 17 -39.58 4.98 32.54
C SER A 17 -38.75 5.24 31.28
N LYS A 18 -37.66 6.00 31.43
CA LYS A 18 -36.63 6.18 30.42
C LYS A 18 -36.06 4.81 30.03
N SER A 19 -36.32 4.38 28.79
CA SER A 19 -35.70 3.18 28.23
C SER A 19 -34.20 3.42 28.02
N LYS A 20 -33.40 2.51 28.59
CA LYS A 20 -31.95 2.45 28.44
C LYS A 20 -31.61 2.23 26.96
N LYS A 21 -30.78 3.11 26.39
CA LYS A 21 -30.08 2.85 25.12
C LYS A 21 -29.23 1.57 25.28
N PRO A 22 -29.35 0.58 24.39
CA PRO A 22 -28.45 -0.56 24.42
C PRO A 22 -27.06 -0.11 23.95
N SER A 23 -26.05 -0.37 24.77
CA SER A 23 -24.65 -0.20 24.41
C SER A 23 -24.28 -1.27 23.39
N ILE A 24 -24.12 -0.89 22.13
CA ILE A 24 -23.55 -1.76 21.10
C ILE A 24 -22.04 -1.85 21.37
N ARG A 25 -21.64 -2.89 22.10
CA ARG A 25 -20.23 -3.28 22.24
C ARG A 25 -20.10 -4.73 21.76
N GLY A 26 -19.45 -4.88 20.61
CA GLY A 26 -18.90 -6.14 20.12
C GLY A 26 -19.87 -7.04 19.37
N SER A 27 -20.26 -6.68 18.14
CA SER A 27 -20.71 -7.70 17.19
C SER A 27 -19.52 -8.61 16.85
N SER A 28 -19.75 -9.92 16.92
CA SER A 28 -18.74 -10.92 16.64
C SER A 28 -18.45 -10.94 15.13
N ARG A 29 -17.26 -11.39 14.74
CA ARG A 29 -16.88 -11.56 13.33
C ARG A 29 -17.82 -12.51 12.57
N ARG A 30 -18.60 -13.36 13.27
CA ARG A 30 -19.66 -14.22 12.73
C ARG A 30 -20.89 -13.42 12.31
N ASP A 31 -21.31 -12.43 13.11
CA ASP A 31 -22.48 -11.59 12.79
C ASP A 31 -22.23 -10.77 11.52
N LEU A 32 -20.97 -10.33 11.35
CA LEU A 32 -20.51 -9.63 10.15
C LEU A 32 -20.51 -10.53 8.89
N LEU A 33 -20.24 -11.83 9.06
CA LEU A 33 -20.25 -12.82 7.98
C LEU A 33 -21.70 -13.19 7.62
N ASN A 34 -22.55 -13.40 8.63
CA ASN A 34 -23.96 -13.70 8.44
C ASN A 34 -24.71 -12.53 7.77
N TYR A 35 -24.39 -11.29 8.17
CA TYR A 35 -24.93 -10.10 7.51
C TYR A 35 -24.46 -9.97 6.04
N ARG A 36 -23.20 -10.34 5.74
CA ARG A 36 -22.70 -10.36 4.36
C ARG A 36 -23.34 -11.46 3.52
N ILE A 37 -23.65 -12.61 4.12
CA ILE A 37 -24.33 -13.73 3.46
C ILE A 37 -25.80 -13.38 3.22
N SER A 38 -26.52 -12.81 4.19
CA SER A 38 -27.93 -12.43 4.03
C SER A 38 -28.11 -11.31 2.99
N GLN A 39 -27.21 -10.32 2.98
CA GLN A 39 -27.18 -9.27 1.94
C GLN A 39 -26.83 -9.80 0.55
N ARG A 40 -26.02 -10.86 0.43
CA ARG A 40 -25.69 -11.48 -0.86
C ARG A 40 -26.80 -12.39 -1.40
N LEU A 41 -27.62 -12.98 -0.53
CA LEU A 41 -28.64 -13.95 -0.94
C LEU A 41 -30.03 -13.33 -1.16
N GLY A 42 -30.29 -12.11 -0.71
CA GLY A 42 -31.60 -11.46 -0.92
C GLY A 42 -32.78 -12.20 -0.27
N VAL A 43 -32.52 -13.05 0.72
CA VAL A 43 -33.52 -13.85 1.42
C VAL A 43 -34.03 -13.06 2.63
N ARG A 44 -35.34 -12.79 2.66
CA ARG A 44 -36.04 -12.29 3.87
C ARG A 44 -36.03 -13.39 4.93
N GLU A 45 -35.81 -13.01 6.19
CA GLU A 45 -35.78 -13.86 7.38
C GLU A 45 -37.14 -14.53 7.67
N GLU A 46 -37.62 -15.44 6.83
CA GLU A 46 -38.74 -16.34 7.16
C GLU A 46 -38.58 -17.67 6.40
N GLU A 47 -37.53 -18.44 6.69
CA GLU A 47 -37.51 -19.88 6.40
C GLU A 47 -36.43 -20.57 7.25
N ASN A 48 -36.88 -21.45 8.16
CA ASN A 48 -36.01 -22.31 8.96
C ASN A 48 -35.31 -23.32 8.05
N ILE A 49 -34.05 -23.04 7.71
CA ILE A 49 -33.17 -24.00 7.04
C ILE A 49 -32.35 -24.72 8.11
N GLU A 50 -32.59 -26.02 8.27
CA GLU A 50 -31.73 -26.93 9.03
C GLU A 50 -30.30 -26.92 8.44
N PHE A 51 -29.32 -26.53 9.26
CA PHE A 51 -27.92 -26.51 8.88
C PHE A 51 -27.31 -27.91 8.92
N TYR A 52 -26.69 -28.31 7.80
CA TYR A 52 -25.70 -29.39 7.76
C TYR A 52 -24.50 -29.06 8.67
N PRO A 53 -23.86 -30.07 9.30
CA PRO A 53 -22.76 -29.84 10.22
C PRO A 53 -21.54 -29.29 9.48
N THR A 54 -21.03 -28.18 9.99
CA THR A 54 -19.72 -27.64 9.60
C THR A 54 -18.63 -28.62 10.04
N PHE A 55 -17.89 -29.16 9.07
CA PHE A 55 -16.66 -29.91 9.34
C PHE A 55 -15.57 -28.95 9.83
N GLU A 56 -15.55 -28.65 11.13
CA GLU A 56 -14.32 -28.28 11.81
C GLU A 56 -13.52 -29.57 12.06
N LYS A 57 -12.63 -29.92 11.11
CA LYS A 57 -11.59 -30.91 11.40
C LYS A 57 -10.52 -30.28 12.28
N SER A 58 -10.27 -30.90 13.42
CA SER A 58 -9.21 -30.55 14.37
C SER A 58 -7.83 -30.68 13.72
N PRO A 59 -6.86 -29.79 14.01
CA PRO A 59 -5.47 -29.91 13.54
C PRO A 59 -4.77 -31.22 13.96
N ASN A 60 -5.35 -31.99 14.89
CA ASN A 60 -4.80 -33.27 15.35
C ASN A 60 -5.17 -34.47 14.46
N ASP A 61 -6.14 -34.36 13.54
CA ASP A 61 -6.57 -35.50 12.73
C ASP A 61 -5.59 -35.85 11.60
N TYR A 62 -4.65 -34.96 11.27
CA TYR A 62 -3.63 -35.19 10.23
C TYR A 62 -2.29 -35.68 10.77
N ALA A 63 -2.06 -35.64 12.09
CA ALA A 63 -0.87 -36.21 12.71
C ALA A 63 -0.91 -37.75 12.77
N ASN A 64 -2.09 -38.36 12.61
CA ASN A 64 -2.27 -39.81 12.58
C ASN A 64 -2.14 -40.43 11.17
N VAL A 65 -2.12 -39.62 10.11
CA VAL A 65 -1.86 -40.11 8.73
C VAL A 65 -0.35 -40.23 8.47
N GLU A 66 0.50 -39.49 9.19
CA GLU A 66 1.97 -39.66 9.12
C GLU A 66 2.48 -40.85 9.96
N LYS A 67 1.66 -41.42 10.87
CA LYS A 67 2.04 -42.60 11.68
C LYS A 67 1.51 -43.94 11.18
N SER A 68 0.54 -43.97 10.25
CA SER A 68 -0.02 -45.21 9.70
C SER A 68 0.64 -45.71 8.40
N VAL A 69 1.74 -45.08 7.95
CA VAL A 69 2.44 -45.45 6.70
C VAL A 69 3.90 -45.89 6.96
N SER A 70 4.29 -46.12 8.22
CA SER A 70 5.67 -46.49 8.58
C SER A 70 5.81 -47.78 9.40
N SER A 71 4.80 -48.64 9.44
CA SER A 71 4.91 -49.94 10.11
C SER A 71 4.03 -50.97 9.42
N ASP A 72 4.54 -51.51 8.32
CA ASP A 72 4.21 -52.86 7.85
C ASP A 72 5.36 -53.32 6.93
N SER A 73 6.44 -53.76 7.59
CA SER A 73 7.54 -54.49 6.97
C SER A 73 7.61 -55.87 7.60
N SER A 74 6.56 -56.65 7.41
CA SER A 74 6.57 -58.11 7.60
C SER A 74 5.94 -58.73 6.35
N LEU A 75 6.73 -58.81 5.28
CA LEU A 75 6.45 -59.68 4.15
C LEU A 75 7.43 -60.85 4.23
N GLU A 76 6.83 -62.03 4.34
CA GLU A 76 7.43 -63.34 4.48
C GLU A 76 8.50 -63.59 3.42
N LYS A 77 9.60 -64.21 3.87
CA LYS A 77 10.55 -64.87 2.99
C LYS A 77 9.91 -66.15 2.46
N GLU A 78 9.15 -66.05 1.38
CA GLU A 78 8.89 -67.22 0.54
C GLU A 78 10.03 -67.38 -0.47
N SER A 79 10.65 -68.56 -0.41
CA SER A 79 11.69 -69.02 -1.31
C SER A 79 11.14 -69.18 -2.73
N VAL A 80 11.51 -68.25 -3.61
CA VAL A 80 11.24 -68.36 -5.05
C VAL A 80 12.26 -69.31 -5.68
N GLY A 81 11.79 -70.48 -6.11
CA GLY A 81 12.55 -71.43 -6.93
C GLY A 81 12.91 -70.86 -8.32
N PRO A 82 13.86 -71.48 -9.04
CA PRO A 82 14.40 -70.94 -10.27
C PRO A 82 13.39 -71.07 -11.42
N LEU A 83 12.60 -70.02 -11.64
CA LEU A 83 11.69 -69.92 -12.78
C LEU A 83 12.40 -69.36 -14.01
N GLN A 84 12.14 -70.04 -15.13
CA GLN A 84 12.80 -69.95 -16.41
C GLN A 84 12.89 -68.53 -16.98
N LYS A 85 14.06 -68.26 -17.59
CA LYS A 85 14.31 -67.10 -18.46
C LYS A 85 13.37 -67.14 -19.68
N GLY A 86 12.26 -66.43 -19.60
CA GLY A 86 11.42 -66.13 -20.75
C GLY A 86 10.30 -65.18 -20.36
N SER A 87 10.17 -64.04 -21.05
CA SER A 87 9.02 -63.11 -20.98
C SER A 87 8.88 -62.17 -19.76
N GLY A 88 9.64 -62.32 -18.67
CA GLY A 88 9.51 -61.46 -17.46
C GLY A 88 9.94 -59.98 -17.58
N ASN A 89 10.67 -59.60 -18.64
CA ASN A 89 11.20 -58.23 -18.79
C ASN A 89 10.13 -57.19 -19.19
N SER A 90 8.98 -57.62 -19.73
CA SER A 90 7.90 -56.71 -20.12
C SER A 90 7.12 -56.20 -18.90
N PHE A 91 6.76 -57.12 -17.99
CA PHE A 91 5.94 -56.80 -16.82
C PHE A 91 6.68 -55.94 -15.80
N ILE A 92 7.96 -56.24 -15.51
CA ILE A 92 8.78 -55.42 -14.60
C ILE A 92 9.01 -54.01 -15.15
N LYS A 93 9.21 -53.86 -16.46
CA LYS A 93 9.29 -52.52 -17.10
C LYS A 93 7.98 -51.75 -16.98
N LEU A 94 6.83 -52.42 -17.10
CA LEU A 94 5.50 -51.80 -16.97
C LEU A 94 5.22 -51.37 -15.52
N LEU A 95 5.63 -52.18 -14.54
CA LEU A 95 5.48 -51.90 -13.12
C LEU A 95 6.41 -50.75 -12.67
N LEU A 96 7.66 -50.73 -13.13
CA LEU A 96 8.60 -49.62 -12.90
C LEU A 96 8.14 -48.33 -13.58
N LYS A 97 7.52 -48.41 -14.77
CA LYS A 97 6.93 -47.25 -15.45
C LYS A 97 5.74 -46.70 -14.67
N LYS A 98 4.88 -47.58 -14.12
CA LYS A 98 3.73 -47.18 -13.29
C LYS A 98 4.18 -46.55 -11.96
N ILE A 99 5.16 -47.14 -11.27
CA ILE A 99 5.76 -46.57 -10.04
C ILE A 99 6.41 -45.21 -10.32
N LYS A 100 7.12 -45.05 -11.45
CA LYS A 100 7.70 -43.76 -11.84
C LYS A 100 6.63 -42.72 -12.14
N ILE A 101 5.57 -43.09 -12.85
CA ILE A 101 4.41 -42.22 -13.12
C ILE A 101 3.73 -41.79 -11.81
N GLU A 102 3.50 -42.71 -10.86
CA GLU A 102 2.93 -42.36 -9.55
C GLU A 102 3.85 -41.45 -8.74
N GLY A 103 5.16 -41.67 -8.78
CA GLY A 103 6.16 -40.80 -8.15
C GLY A 103 6.18 -39.40 -8.76
N ASP A 104 6.10 -39.30 -10.08
CA ASP A 104 6.07 -38.03 -10.81
C ASP A 104 4.74 -37.30 -10.64
N ILE A 105 3.61 -38.02 -10.60
CA ILE A 105 2.28 -37.46 -10.27
C ILE A 105 2.26 -36.99 -8.82
N LYS A 106 2.78 -37.75 -7.85
CA LYS A 106 2.88 -37.30 -6.46
C LYS A 106 3.77 -36.08 -6.33
N LYS A 107 4.91 -36.01 -7.05
CA LYS A 107 5.76 -34.81 -7.09
C LYS A 107 5.06 -33.63 -7.75
N PHE A 108 4.31 -33.85 -8.82
CA PHE A 108 3.55 -32.83 -9.53
C PHE A 108 2.39 -32.30 -8.70
N MET A 109 1.56 -33.18 -8.13
CA MET A 109 0.48 -32.84 -7.22
C MET A 109 1.00 -32.16 -5.96
N LYS A 110 2.10 -32.67 -5.38
CA LYS A 110 2.78 -31.99 -4.28
C LYS A 110 3.26 -30.61 -4.74
N SER A 111 3.83 -30.46 -5.93
CA SER A 111 4.25 -29.15 -6.46
C SER A 111 3.05 -28.20 -6.65
N ILE A 112 1.92 -28.66 -7.19
CA ILE A 112 0.72 -27.85 -7.40
C ILE A 112 0.09 -27.45 -6.06
N ILE A 113 -0.15 -28.42 -5.17
CA ILE A 113 -0.72 -28.17 -3.85
C ILE A 113 0.22 -27.27 -3.06
N THR A 114 1.52 -27.53 -3.08
CA THR A 114 2.51 -26.71 -2.38
C THR A 114 2.56 -25.29 -2.95
N LYS A 115 2.43 -25.12 -4.26
CA LYS A 115 2.39 -23.80 -4.90
C LYS A 115 1.11 -23.04 -4.54
N ASN A 116 -0.05 -23.66 -4.74
CA ASN A 116 -1.36 -23.04 -4.48
C ASN A 116 -1.60 -22.79 -2.98
N TYR A 117 -1.11 -23.66 -2.10
CA TYR A 117 -1.26 -23.54 -0.64
C TYR A 117 -0.20 -22.62 -0.02
N ALA A 118 1.00 -22.54 -0.59
CA ALA A 118 1.96 -21.48 -0.24
C ALA A 118 1.35 -20.10 -0.51
N ASP A 119 0.68 -19.98 -1.66
CA ASP A 119 0.10 -18.72 -2.13
C ASP A 119 -0.99 -18.20 -1.18
N THR A 120 -1.91 -19.05 -0.69
CA THR A 120 -3.01 -18.58 0.19
C THR A 120 -2.55 -18.04 1.54
N GLN A 121 -1.57 -18.68 2.20
CA GLN A 121 -1.03 -18.15 3.47
C GLN A 121 -0.19 -16.87 3.27
N GLU A 122 0.39 -16.68 2.09
CA GLU A 122 1.11 -15.45 1.75
C GLU A 122 0.16 -14.27 1.49
N TYR A 123 -1.08 -14.55 1.10
CA TYR A 123 -2.06 -13.51 0.81
C TYR A 123 -2.58 -12.81 2.06
N ASN A 124 -2.67 -13.48 3.21
CA ASN A 124 -3.12 -12.86 4.46
C ASN A 124 -2.04 -12.96 5.55
N PRO A 125 -1.00 -12.10 5.49
CA PRO A 125 0.14 -12.21 6.37
C PRO A 125 -0.27 -11.88 7.81
N LYS A 126 -0.07 -12.85 8.71
CA LYS A 126 -0.21 -12.65 10.16
C LYS A 126 1.16 -12.29 10.74
N PHE A 127 1.21 -11.24 11.53
CA PHE A 127 2.44 -10.84 12.21
C PHE A 127 2.82 -11.86 13.29
N ASN A 128 4.04 -12.38 13.23
CA ASN A 128 4.61 -13.26 14.24
C ASN A 128 5.67 -12.50 15.05
N PHE A 129 5.29 -12.07 16.25
CA PHE A 129 6.16 -11.28 17.13
C PHE A 129 7.45 -12.02 17.53
N LEU A 130 7.35 -13.30 17.92
CA LEU A 130 8.53 -14.08 18.33
C LEU A 130 9.56 -14.21 17.22
N ARG A 131 9.12 -14.41 15.97
CA ARG A 131 10.02 -14.45 14.82
C ARG A 131 10.62 -13.07 14.53
N CYS A 132 9.84 -12.01 14.65
CA CYS A 132 10.33 -10.64 14.53
C CYS A 132 11.45 -10.37 15.55
N LEU A 133 11.20 -10.65 16.83
CA LEU A 133 12.15 -10.47 17.92
C LEU A 133 13.41 -11.32 17.73
N LYS A 134 13.25 -12.58 17.35
CA LYS A 134 14.36 -13.49 17.05
C LYS A 134 15.27 -12.94 15.95
N VAL A 135 14.69 -12.50 14.84
CA VAL A 135 15.47 -11.96 13.72
C VAL A 135 16.06 -10.58 14.05
N PHE A 136 15.37 -9.78 14.86
CA PHE A 136 15.92 -8.54 15.41
C PHE A 136 17.20 -8.80 16.22
N ILE A 137 17.15 -9.74 17.17
CA ILE A 137 18.33 -10.15 17.97
C ILE A 137 19.44 -10.65 17.05
N TYR A 138 19.10 -11.39 15.98
CA TYR A 138 20.10 -11.87 15.05
C TYR A 138 20.85 -10.76 14.33
N HIS A 139 20.13 -9.75 13.86
CA HIS A 139 20.75 -8.61 13.18
C HIS A 139 21.51 -7.71 14.16
N MET A 140 21.02 -7.55 15.39
CA MET A 140 21.76 -6.84 16.44
C MET A 140 23.08 -7.54 16.77
N GLY A 141 23.05 -8.85 17.03
CA GLY A 141 24.27 -9.63 17.28
C GLY A 141 25.23 -9.61 16.09
N TRP A 142 24.70 -9.68 14.87
CA TRP A 142 25.51 -9.52 13.65
C TRP A 142 26.17 -8.15 13.54
N PHE A 143 25.43 -7.06 13.81
CA PHE A 143 25.98 -5.72 13.76
C PHE A 143 27.06 -5.47 14.83
N CYS A 144 26.94 -6.11 16.00
CA CYS A 144 27.93 -6.01 17.08
C CYS A 144 29.17 -6.88 16.84
N PHE A 145 29.02 -8.14 16.47
CA PHE A 145 30.15 -9.11 16.43
C PHE A 145 30.48 -9.66 15.03
N GLY A 146 29.73 -9.27 14.00
CA GLY A 146 29.99 -9.64 12.60
C GLY A 146 30.04 -11.14 12.39
N TYR A 147 31.07 -11.58 11.64
CA TYR A 147 31.26 -12.99 11.27
C TYR A 147 31.30 -13.95 12.46
N LEU A 148 31.78 -13.51 13.63
CA LEU A 148 31.79 -14.34 14.84
C LEU A 148 30.36 -14.72 15.25
N PHE A 149 29.43 -13.77 15.21
CA PHE A 149 28.02 -14.07 15.45
C PHE A 149 27.40 -14.92 14.34
N GLY A 150 27.86 -14.73 13.09
CA GLY A 150 27.53 -15.62 11.98
C GLY A 150 27.82 -17.09 12.27
N LEU A 151 28.97 -17.39 12.89
CA LEU A 151 29.34 -18.76 13.30
C LEU A 151 28.38 -19.32 14.35
N VAL A 152 28.03 -18.52 15.37
CA VAL A 152 27.04 -18.90 16.38
C VAL A 152 25.68 -19.20 15.72
N LEU A 153 25.26 -18.37 14.76
CA LEU A 153 24.01 -18.61 14.04
C LEU A 153 24.03 -19.85 13.15
N ILE A 154 25.19 -20.26 12.61
CA ILE A 154 25.30 -21.53 11.88
C ILE A 154 24.96 -22.69 12.81
N LEU A 155 25.41 -22.66 14.07
CA LEU A 155 25.13 -23.71 15.05
C LEU A 155 23.65 -23.74 15.44
N ILE A 156 23.02 -22.57 15.61
CA ILE A 156 21.62 -22.47 16.09
C ILE A 156 20.61 -22.69 14.96
N GLU A 157 20.80 -22.05 13.80
CA GLU A 157 19.80 -21.99 12.72
C GLU A 157 20.20 -22.75 11.45
N GLY A 158 21.45 -23.14 11.34
CA GLY A 158 22.01 -23.81 10.16
C GLY A 158 22.52 -22.84 9.09
N ARG A 159 23.47 -23.34 8.29
CA ARG A 159 24.22 -22.56 7.28
C ARG A 159 23.36 -21.84 6.25
N ASN A 160 22.24 -22.44 5.83
CA ASN A 160 21.39 -21.89 4.78
C ASN A 160 20.66 -20.63 5.24
N LEU A 161 20.11 -20.61 6.46
CA LEU A 161 19.40 -19.43 6.97
C LEU A 161 20.37 -18.27 7.18
N THR A 162 21.51 -18.54 7.81
CA THR A 162 22.59 -17.57 8.03
C THR A 162 23.06 -16.95 6.71
N LYS A 163 23.24 -17.79 5.68
CA LYS A 163 23.58 -17.32 4.32
C LYS A 163 22.46 -16.48 3.71
N ASN A 164 21.21 -16.94 3.80
CA ASN A 164 20.03 -16.25 3.23
C ASN A 164 19.72 -14.91 3.92
N MET A 165 20.19 -14.70 5.14
CA MET A 165 20.10 -13.42 5.85
C MET A 165 21.21 -12.43 5.44
N GLY A 166 22.25 -12.89 4.74
CA GLY A 166 23.39 -12.07 4.33
C GLY A 166 24.54 -12.07 5.33
N PHE A 167 24.55 -12.95 6.33
CA PHE A 167 25.60 -13.05 7.34
C PHE A 167 26.82 -13.88 6.90
N LEU A 168 26.78 -14.46 5.69
CA LEU A 168 27.91 -15.18 5.11
C LEU A 168 28.12 -14.73 3.67
N ILE A 169 29.36 -14.44 3.30
CA ILE A 169 29.72 -14.17 1.91
C ILE A 169 29.54 -15.47 1.12
N GLY A 170 28.85 -15.36 -0.01
CA GLY A 170 28.61 -16.45 -0.94
C GLY A 170 27.87 -15.91 -2.16
N LYS A 171 27.08 -16.73 -2.87
CA LYS A 171 26.32 -16.28 -4.05
C LYS A 171 25.37 -15.08 -3.81
N GLN A 172 25.14 -14.69 -2.57
CA GLN A 172 24.31 -13.55 -2.18
C GLN A 172 25.15 -12.32 -1.79
N VAL A 173 26.32 -12.12 -2.43
CA VAL A 173 27.21 -10.97 -2.19
C VAL A 173 26.45 -9.64 -2.18
N LYS A 174 25.47 -9.47 -3.08
CA LYS A 174 24.65 -8.24 -3.15
C LYS A 174 23.91 -7.90 -1.85
N LEU A 175 23.52 -8.89 -1.05
CA LEU A 175 22.89 -8.68 0.26
C LEU A 175 23.92 -8.58 1.39
N ALA A 176 24.95 -9.43 1.34
CA ALA A 176 25.96 -9.53 2.38
C ALA A 176 26.92 -8.33 2.40
N ALA A 177 27.31 -7.83 1.23
CA ALA A 177 28.35 -6.80 1.11
C ALA A 177 27.97 -5.48 1.82
N PRO A 178 26.78 -4.88 1.61
CA PRO A 178 26.41 -3.65 2.31
C PRO A 178 26.35 -3.83 3.84
N GLN A 179 25.88 -4.97 4.33
CA GLN A 179 25.84 -5.27 5.77
C GLN A 179 27.24 -5.47 6.36
N THR A 180 28.11 -6.11 5.59
CA THR A 180 29.50 -6.37 5.96
C THR A 180 30.28 -5.06 6.03
N VAL A 181 30.16 -4.20 5.02
CA VAL A 181 30.78 -2.85 5.01
C VAL A 181 30.27 -2.03 6.18
N ALA A 182 28.95 -1.98 6.41
CA ALA A 182 28.40 -1.25 7.54
C ALA A 182 28.90 -1.77 8.91
N HIS A 183 29.02 -3.10 9.06
CA HIS A 183 29.58 -3.70 10.28
C HIS A 183 31.05 -3.32 10.47
N PHE A 184 31.89 -3.44 9.44
CA PHE A 184 33.30 -3.06 9.53
C PHE A 184 33.47 -1.58 9.86
N CYS A 185 32.75 -0.69 9.18
CA CYS A 185 32.79 0.74 9.50
C CYS A 185 32.34 1.02 10.94
N PHE A 186 31.28 0.34 11.41
CA PHE A 186 30.79 0.51 12.78
C PHE A 186 31.80 0.01 13.82
N LEU A 187 32.37 -1.17 13.61
CA LEU A 187 33.40 -1.71 14.50
C LEU A 187 34.64 -0.82 14.53
N SER A 188 35.13 -0.38 13.36
CA SER A 188 36.25 0.55 13.27
C SER A 188 35.96 1.87 13.97
N TYR A 189 34.73 2.40 13.82
CA TYR A 189 34.30 3.59 14.55
C TYR A 189 34.39 3.37 16.07
N LEU A 190 33.77 2.30 16.59
CA LEU A 190 33.81 1.99 18.03
C LEU A 190 35.24 1.79 18.55
N VAL A 191 36.07 1.04 17.82
CA VAL A 191 37.47 0.77 18.19
C VAL A 191 38.24 2.09 18.29
N LEU A 192 38.11 2.98 17.29
CA LEU A 192 38.76 4.29 17.33
C LEU A 192 38.24 5.16 18.47
N THR A 193 36.92 5.16 18.72
CA THR A 193 36.31 5.94 19.82
C THR A 193 36.78 5.48 21.21
N PHE A 194 37.01 4.18 21.42
CA PHE A 194 37.35 3.64 22.74
C PHE A 194 38.85 3.40 23.00
N ILE A 195 39.66 3.19 21.96
CA ILE A 195 41.10 2.96 22.12
C ILE A 195 41.88 4.27 22.21
N ILE A 196 41.45 5.34 21.53
CA ILE A 196 42.19 6.59 21.50
C ILE A 196 41.98 7.34 22.83
N PRO A 197 43.03 7.51 23.66
CA PRO A 197 42.91 7.94 25.04
C PRO A 197 42.45 9.39 25.18
N ASN A 198 42.69 10.23 24.17
CA ASN A 198 42.03 11.53 24.05
C ASN A 198 40.69 11.31 23.36
N LYS A 199 39.63 11.18 24.17
CA LYS A 199 38.25 11.19 23.68
C LYS A 199 38.04 12.49 22.92
N SER A 200 38.14 12.45 21.59
CA SER A 200 37.65 13.56 20.80
C SER A 200 36.15 13.66 21.04
N TRP A 201 35.70 14.89 21.22
CA TRP A 201 34.30 15.20 21.47
C TRP A 201 33.38 14.65 20.36
N TYR A 202 33.94 14.54 19.14
CA TYR A 202 33.33 13.89 17.98
C TYR A 202 32.89 12.44 18.26
N GLY A 203 33.70 11.67 19.00
CA GLY A 203 33.44 10.26 19.26
C GLY A 203 32.22 10.02 20.14
N ASP A 204 32.07 10.75 21.25
CA ASP A 204 31.15 10.36 22.34
C ASP A 204 29.66 10.46 21.98
N ASN A 205 29.31 11.34 21.03
CA ASN A 205 27.92 11.50 20.59
C ASN A 205 27.59 10.63 19.37
N GLY A 206 28.51 10.51 18.42
CA GLY A 206 28.24 9.83 17.15
C GLY A 206 27.93 8.34 17.33
N TRP A 207 28.66 7.62 18.20
CA TRP A 207 28.41 6.19 18.42
C TRP A 207 26.98 5.92 18.96
N ARG A 208 26.43 6.81 19.80
CA ARG A 208 25.09 6.67 20.38
C ARG A 208 24.02 6.74 19.29
N PHE A 209 24.13 7.70 18.37
CA PHE A 209 23.23 7.79 17.22
C PHE A 209 23.38 6.61 16.27
N LEU A 210 24.61 6.16 16.02
CA LEU A 210 24.86 4.98 15.18
C LEU A 210 24.19 3.73 15.75
N VAL A 211 24.27 3.51 17.07
CA VAL A 211 23.56 2.40 17.75
C VAL A 211 22.06 2.49 17.53
N VAL A 212 21.44 3.66 17.73
CA VAL A 212 19.99 3.85 17.51
C VAL A 212 19.61 3.58 16.06
N ILE A 213 20.38 4.09 15.10
CA ILE A 213 20.16 3.87 13.66
C ILE A 213 20.24 2.37 13.31
N MET A 214 21.20 1.65 13.89
CA MET A 214 21.34 0.20 13.74
C MET A 214 20.21 -0.58 14.40
N MET A 215 19.75 -0.17 15.58
CA MET A 215 18.58 -0.76 16.24
C MET A 215 17.32 -0.62 15.38
N CYS A 216 17.06 0.59 14.87
CA CYS A 216 15.97 0.83 13.92
C CYS A 216 16.09 -0.06 12.69
N ARG A 217 17.31 -0.24 12.15
CA ARG A 217 17.55 -1.10 11.00
C ARG A 217 17.27 -2.57 11.29
N ALA A 218 17.81 -3.10 12.39
CA ALA A 218 17.57 -4.47 12.81
C ALA A 218 16.08 -4.72 13.05
N PHE A 219 15.36 -3.73 13.58
CA PHE A 219 13.92 -3.82 13.79
C PHE A 219 13.14 -3.88 12.47
N VAL A 220 13.45 -3.00 11.51
CA VAL A 220 12.84 -3.04 10.17
C VAL A 220 13.03 -4.40 9.51
N ILE A 221 14.23 -4.98 9.65
CA ILE A 221 14.48 -6.33 9.15
C ILE A 221 13.64 -7.34 9.91
N GLY A 222 13.63 -7.32 11.26
CA GLY A 222 12.81 -8.20 12.09
C GLY A 222 11.34 -8.22 11.69
N VAL A 223 10.73 -7.06 11.50
CA VAL A 223 9.31 -6.92 11.12
C VAL A 223 9.02 -7.55 9.77
N ARG A 224 9.90 -7.40 8.79
CA ARG A 224 9.76 -8.08 7.50
C ARG A 224 9.61 -9.59 7.71
N TYR A 225 10.50 -10.19 8.48
CA TYR A 225 10.45 -11.63 8.77
C TYR A 225 9.23 -12.00 9.62
N GLY A 226 8.80 -11.10 10.52
CA GLY A 226 7.57 -11.22 11.31
C GLY A 226 6.33 -11.41 10.44
N PHE A 227 6.24 -10.74 9.28
CA PHE A 227 5.14 -10.88 8.33
C PHE A 227 5.30 -12.01 7.30
N MET A 228 6.39 -12.79 7.33
CA MET A 228 6.54 -13.93 6.42
C MET A 228 5.58 -15.07 6.80
N SER A 229 5.12 -15.87 5.84
CA SER A 229 4.38 -17.09 6.17
C SER A 229 5.30 -18.12 6.84
N LYS A 230 4.72 -19.06 7.61
CA LYS A 230 5.50 -20.15 8.25
C LYS A 230 6.25 -20.97 7.19
N MET A 231 5.59 -21.25 6.07
CA MET A 231 6.16 -21.99 4.96
C MET A 231 7.32 -21.23 4.30
N ARG A 232 7.13 -19.94 4.00
CA ARG A 232 8.18 -19.11 3.40
C ARG A 232 9.41 -19.01 4.30
N TYR A 233 9.21 -18.89 5.61
CA TYR A 233 10.30 -18.91 6.58
C TYR A 233 11.01 -20.27 6.66
N LYS A 234 10.27 -21.39 6.57
CA LYS A 234 10.89 -22.73 6.45
C LYS A 234 11.70 -22.87 5.15
N LEU A 235 11.21 -22.34 4.03
CA LEU A 235 11.95 -22.35 2.76
C LEU A 235 13.24 -21.53 2.83
N LEU A 236 13.30 -20.46 3.64
CA LEU A 236 14.55 -19.74 3.90
C LEU A 236 15.58 -20.54 4.70
N LYS A 237 15.19 -21.62 5.39
CA LYS A 237 16.15 -22.57 5.97
C LYS A 237 16.72 -23.54 4.93
N SER A 238 16.20 -23.53 3.72
CA SER A 238 16.70 -24.29 2.57
C SER A 238 17.48 -23.39 1.60
N LYS A 239 18.00 -23.98 0.52
CA LYS A 239 18.73 -23.24 -0.53
C LYS A 239 17.75 -22.40 -1.35
N ALA A 240 17.59 -21.12 -0.99
CA ALA A 240 16.72 -20.18 -1.69
C ALA A 240 17.48 -19.38 -2.75
N ASN A 241 16.81 -19.08 -3.87
CA ASN A 241 17.34 -18.19 -4.89
C ASN A 241 17.30 -16.72 -4.41
N PHE A 242 18.34 -15.95 -4.73
CA PHE A 242 18.44 -14.53 -4.41
C PHE A 242 17.23 -13.74 -4.92
N ASP A 243 16.80 -13.95 -6.17
CA ASP A 243 15.66 -13.23 -6.76
C ASP A 243 14.35 -13.48 -6.00
N TRP A 244 14.21 -14.68 -5.44
CA TRP A 244 13.04 -15.03 -4.63
C TRP A 244 13.08 -14.38 -3.23
N ILE A 245 14.27 -14.21 -2.67
CA ILE A 245 14.48 -13.50 -1.41
C ILE A 245 14.24 -12.00 -1.59
N THR A 246 14.75 -11.41 -2.67
CA THR A 246 14.63 -9.97 -2.95
C THR A 246 13.25 -9.56 -3.42
N ALA A 247 12.48 -10.44 -4.04
CA ALA A 247 11.08 -10.18 -4.42
C ALA A 247 10.18 -9.82 -3.22
N ASP A 248 10.56 -10.19 -2.00
CA ASP A 248 9.85 -9.82 -0.76
C ASP A 248 10.37 -8.52 -0.12
N PHE A 249 11.44 -7.93 -0.65
CA PHE A 249 11.92 -6.65 -0.18
C PHE A 249 10.95 -5.58 -0.66
N LEU A 250 10.59 -4.68 0.25
CA LEU A 250 9.64 -3.61 -0.06
C LEU A 250 10.14 -2.71 -1.23
N PHE A 251 11.46 -2.54 -1.35
CA PHE A 251 12.06 -1.78 -2.45
C PHE A 251 11.76 -2.41 -3.83
N PHE A 252 12.13 -3.68 -4.02
CA PHE A 252 11.96 -4.36 -5.31
C PHE A 252 10.52 -4.85 -5.56
N GLY A 253 9.76 -5.14 -4.50
CA GLY A 253 8.42 -5.71 -4.61
C GLY A 253 7.29 -4.68 -4.72
N TRP A 254 7.46 -3.48 -4.12
CA TRP A 254 6.36 -2.52 -3.97
C TRP A 254 6.69 -1.09 -4.42
N LEU A 255 7.93 -0.63 -4.24
CA LEU A 255 8.33 0.69 -4.74
C LEU A 255 8.45 0.67 -6.26
N GLU A 256 9.03 -0.38 -6.82
CA GLU A 256 9.09 -0.62 -8.25
C GLU A 256 8.00 -1.62 -8.66
N LEU A 257 6.84 -1.10 -9.08
CA LEU A 257 5.77 -1.96 -9.62
C LEU A 257 6.14 -2.44 -11.02
N THR A 258 6.35 -3.75 -11.15
CA THR A 258 6.50 -4.43 -12.44
C THR A 258 5.18 -5.12 -12.78
N PRO A 259 4.89 -5.41 -14.07
CA PRO A 259 3.70 -6.17 -14.44
C PRO A 259 3.58 -7.51 -13.69
N LYS A 260 4.70 -8.19 -13.47
CA LYS A 260 4.76 -9.47 -12.75
C LYS A 260 4.43 -9.33 -11.27
N THR A 261 5.06 -8.38 -10.57
CA THR A 261 4.77 -8.14 -9.15
C THR A 261 3.33 -7.69 -8.96
N LEU A 262 2.83 -6.84 -9.85
CA LEU A 262 1.45 -6.37 -9.81
C LEU A 262 0.43 -7.50 -10.04
N ARG A 263 0.67 -8.41 -11.00
CA ARG A 263 -0.19 -9.59 -11.22
C ARG A 263 -0.28 -10.45 -9.97
N GLN A 264 0.85 -10.69 -9.29
CA GLN A 264 0.89 -11.45 -8.04
C GLN A 264 0.11 -10.75 -6.92
N GLU A 265 0.26 -9.43 -6.77
CA GLU A 265 -0.51 -8.67 -5.78
C GLU A 265 -2.01 -8.64 -6.09
N ILE A 266 -2.40 -8.55 -7.37
CA ILE A 266 -3.82 -8.58 -7.77
C ILE A 266 -4.42 -9.96 -7.49
N ALA A 267 -3.72 -11.05 -7.79
CA ALA A 267 -4.16 -12.39 -7.43
C ALA A 267 -4.35 -12.53 -5.90
N ALA A 268 -3.39 -12.01 -5.12
CA ALA A 268 -3.50 -11.98 -3.66
C ALA A 268 -4.70 -11.17 -3.17
N THR A 269 -4.98 -10.03 -3.80
CA THR A 269 -6.14 -9.18 -3.51
C THR A 269 -7.45 -9.89 -3.85
N LYS A 270 -7.56 -10.52 -5.02
CA LYS A 270 -8.74 -11.29 -5.43
C LYS A 270 -9.04 -12.40 -4.43
N ALA A 271 -8.01 -13.13 -4.00
CA ALA A 271 -8.16 -14.19 -2.99
C ALA A 271 -8.59 -13.64 -1.62
N ARG A 272 -8.11 -12.47 -1.20
CA ARG A 272 -8.50 -11.85 0.10
C ARG A 272 -9.91 -11.30 0.12
N ILE A 273 -10.39 -10.77 -1.01
CA ILE A 273 -11.72 -10.16 -1.14
C ILE A 273 -12.76 -11.20 -1.63
N GLU A 274 -12.30 -12.37 -2.07
CA GLU A 274 -13.14 -13.42 -2.65
C GLU A 274 -13.88 -12.93 -3.90
N ILE A 275 -13.13 -12.26 -4.80
CA ILE A 275 -13.69 -11.72 -6.04
C ILE A 275 -13.97 -12.86 -7.00
N ASN A 276 -15.25 -13.07 -7.32
CA ASN A 276 -15.68 -13.92 -8.41
C ASN A 276 -15.31 -13.28 -9.76
N GLU A 277 -14.55 -13.98 -10.61
CA GLU A 277 -14.09 -13.44 -11.90
C GLU A 277 -15.25 -13.11 -12.84
N ASP A 278 -16.29 -13.94 -12.81
CA ASP A 278 -17.48 -13.77 -13.65
C ASP A 278 -18.30 -12.55 -13.21
N GLU A 279 -18.22 -12.11 -11.96
CA GLU A 279 -18.90 -10.89 -11.53
C GLU A 279 -18.03 -9.66 -11.75
N PHE A 280 -16.73 -9.82 -11.97
CA PHE A 280 -15.76 -8.75 -12.04
C PHE A 280 -15.49 -8.29 -13.47
N GLU A 281 -16.56 -7.93 -14.18
CA GLU A 281 -16.51 -7.48 -15.57
C GLU A 281 -17.06 -6.06 -15.76
N PHE A 282 -16.54 -5.37 -16.77
CA PHE A 282 -16.83 -3.98 -17.06
C PHE A 282 -17.24 -3.79 -18.51
N THR A 283 -18.20 -2.89 -18.72
CA THR A 283 -18.46 -2.25 -20.01
C THR A 283 -18.30 -0.74 -19.89
N PHE A 284 -17.83 -0.11 -20.96
CA PHE A 284 -17.58 1.34 -20.99
C PHE A 284 -18.66 2.08 -21.78
N SER A 285 -18.91 3.33 -21.40
CA SER A 285 -19.83 4.23 -22.12
C SER A 285 -19.32 4.67 -23.50
N LYS A 286 -18.03 4.40 -23.80
CA LYS A 286 -17.38 4.73 -25.06
C LYS A 286 -16.37 3.65 -25.41
N ASP A 287 -16.09 3.53 -26.69
CA ASP A 287 -15.00 2.69 -27.18
C ASP A 287 -13.67 3.13 -26.55
N LEU A 288 -12.91 2.13 -26.15
CA LEU A 288 -11.57 2.34 -25.64
C LEU A 288 -10.65 2.75 -26.81
N PRO A 289 -9.63 3.58 -26.56
CA PRO A 289 -8.53 3.74 -27.51
C PRO A 289 -7.96 2.35 -27.87
N LYS A 290 -7.69 2.09 -29.14
CA LYS A 290 -7.23 0.77 -29.62
C LYS A 290 -6.10 0.16 -28.78
N ALA A 291 -5.12 0.96 -28.39
CA ALA A 291 -4.02 0.52 -27.53
C ALA A 291 -4.51 0.03 -26.14
N LEU A 292 -5.46 0.74 -25.54
CA LEU A 292 -6.05 0.35 -24.25
C LEU A 292 -6.98 -0.86 -24.40
N ASP A 293 -7.75 -0.94 -25.49
CA ASP A 293 -8.58 -2.11 -25.80
C ASP A 293 -7.74 -3.38 -25.86
N ILE A 294 -6.63 -3.37 -26.60
CA ILE A 294 -5.71 -4.51 -26.72
C ILE A 294 -5.14 -4.90 -25.35
N LYS A 295 -4.69 -3.93 -24.56
CA LYS A 295 -4.16 -4.15 -23.20
C LYS A 295 -5.19 -4.78 -22.26
N LEU A 296 -6.43 -4.32 -22.30
CA LEU A 296 -7.49 -4.83 -21.42
C LEU A 296 -8.09 -6.16 -21.92
N SER A 297 -7.85 -6.53 -23.18
CA SER A 297 -8.37 -7.76 -23.78
C SER A 297 -7.41 -8.95 -23.68
N LYS A 298 -6.11 -8.70 -23.53
CA LYS A 298 -5.08 -9.74 -23.49
C LYS A 298 -4.50 -9.85 -22.08
N ASP A 299 -4.86 -10.90 -21.36
CA ASP A 299 -4.41 -11.13 -19.98
C ASP A 299 -2.86 -11.20 -19.86
N ASP A 300 -2.18 -11.70 -20.89
CA ASP A 300 -0.71 -11.83 -20.92
C ASP A 300 -0.02 -10.75 -21.78
N TYR A 301 -0.69 -9.61 -22.05
CA TYR A 301 -0.14 -8.53 -22.90
C TYR A 301 1.29 -8.12 -22.53
N TYR A 302 1.58 -8.02 -21.23
CA TYR A 302 2.87 -7.57 -20.69
C TYR A 302 3.93 -8.67 -20.57
N GLU A 303 3.61 -9.93 -20.87
CA GLU A 303 4.58 -11.04 -20.86
C GLU A 303 5.38 -11.12 -22.16
N ASP A 304 4.84 -10.56 -23.25
CA ASP A 304 5.55 -10.39 -24.51
C ASP A 304 6.66 -9.33 -24.36
N SER A 305 7.90 -9.73 -24.69
CA SER A 305 9.09 -8.89 -24.58
C SER A 305 9.00 -7.63 -25.44
N LYS A 306 8.32 -7.69 -26.60
CA LYS A 306 8.09 -6.52 -27.46
C LYS A 306 7.16 -5.52 -26.78
N ASN A 307 6.07 -5.98 -26.20
CA ASN A 307 5.12 -5.10 -25.50
C ASN A 307 5.73 -4.51 -24.22
N ASN A 308 6.64 -5.23 -23.56
CA ASN A 308 7.33 -4.71 -22.38
C ASN A 308 8.28 -3.54 -22.73
N SER A 309 8.94 -3.57 -23.90
CA SER A 309 9.77 -2.44 -24.35
C SER A 309 8.91 -1.24 -24.74
N GLU A 310 7.79 -1.47 -25.45
CA GLU A 310 6.80 -0.43 -25.73
C GLU A 310 6.23 0.19 -24.45
N PHE A 311 5.94 -0.63 -23.45
CA PHE A 311 5.49 -0.19 -22.14
C PHE A 311 6.53 0.76 -21.51
N LYS A 312 7.80 0.36 -21.44
CA LYS A 312 8.89 1.21 -20.91
C LYS A 312 8.99 2.55 -21.66
N ASN A 313 8.89 2.52 -22.99
CA ASN A 313 8.89 3.73 -23.81
C ASN A 313 7.67 4.62 -23.53
N SER A 314 6.49 4.01 -23.35
CA SER A 314 5.27 4.73 -23.00
C SER A 314 5.35 5.39 -21.62
N ILE A 315 5.98 4.74 -20.65
CA ILE A 315 6.24 5.32 -19.31
C ILE A 315 7.15 6.54 -19.45
N HIS A 316 8.24 6.43 -20.21
CA HIS A 316 9.18 7.53 -20.40
C HIS A 316 8.49 8.74 -21.04
N LEU A 317 7.70 8.51 -22.09
CA LEU A 317 6.96 9.56 -22.77
C LEU A 317 5.85 10.17 -21.90
N GLN A 318 5.15 9.38 -21.10
CA GLN A 318 4.20 9.90 -20.11
C GLN A 318 4.89 10.82 -19.08
N LYS A 319 6.08 10.44 -18.60
CA LYS A 319 6.87 11.28 -17.68
C LYS A 319 7.20 12.63 -18.32
N GLN A 320 7.60 12.64 -19.59
CA GLN A 320 7.86 13.89 -20.34
C GLN A 320 6.59 14.76 -20.49
N ILE A 321 5.44 14.14 -20.78
CA ILE A 321 4.16 14.87 -20.87
C ILE A 321 3.80 15.50 -19.53
N ILE A 322 3.97 14.76 -18.43
CA ILE A 322 3.65 15.25 -17.08
C ILE A 322 4.59 16.39 -16.70
N SER A 323 5.90 16.28 -16.97
CA SER A 323 6.85 17.37 -16.70
C SER A 323 6.52 18.62 -17.51
N ASN A 324 6.15 18.47 -18.78
CA ASN A 324 5.79 19.60 -19.65
C ASN A 324 4.49 20.25 -19.19
N LYS A 325 3.51 19.47 -18.73
CA LYS A 325 2.27 19.99 -18.14
C LYS A 325 2.52 20.78 -16.87
N ARG A 326 3.40 20.31 -15.99
CA ARG A 326 3.76 21.03 -14.75
C ARG A 326 4.43 22.36 -15.06
N ARG A 327 5.41 22.35 -15.97
CA ARG A 327 6.05 23.59 -16.45
C ARG A 327 5.03 24.56 -17.06
N ALA A 328 4.07 24.06 -17.83
CA ALA A 328 3.02 24.90 -18.42
C ALA A 328 2.07 25.48 -17.37
N SER A 329 1.73 24.73 -16.31
CA SER A 329 0.90 25.26 -15.22
C SER A 329 1.65 26.26 -14.34
N GLU A 330 2.96 26.06 -14.12
CA GLU A 330 3.83 26.99 -13.40
C GLU A 330 3.95 28.31 -14.18
N MET A 331 4.24 28.25 -15.49
CA MET A 331 4.29 29.43 -16.34
C MET A 331 2.95 30.20 -16.38
N SER A 332 1.81 29.52 -16.40
CA SER A 332 0.52 30.21 -16.37
C SER A 332 0.26 30.95 -15.05
N PHE A 333 0.79 30.45 -13.94
CA PHE A 333 0.63 31.09 -12.64
C PHE A 333 1.51 32.34 -12.52
N ASP A 334 2.76 32.26 -12.97
CA ASP A 334 3.67 33.42 -13.01
C ASP A 334 3.17 34.50 -13.98
N GLU A 335 2.56 34.11 -15.10
CA GLU A 335 1.93 35.03 -16.04
C GLU A 335 0.66 35.68 -15.49
N GLU A 336 -0.16 34.94 -14.74
CA GLU A 336 -1.33 35.52 -14.05
C GLU A 336 -0.90 36.51 -12.95
N MET A 337 0.15 36.19 -12.20
CA MET A 337 0.74 37.10 -11.20
C MET A 337 1.41 38.33 -11.81
N THR A 338 2.08 38.21 -12.95
CA THR A 338 2.69 39.36 -13.65
C THR A 338 1.67 40.22 -14.38
N MET A 339 0.54 39.65 -14.86
CA MET A 339 -0.56 40.43 -15.44
C MET A 339 -1.33 41.27 -14.42
N ILE A 340 -1.27 40.93 -13.12
CA ILE A 340 -1.86 41.78 -12.06
C ILE A 340 -1.05 43.07 -11.84
N HIS A 341 0.21 43.13 -12.28
CA HIS A 341 1.12 44.26 -12.00
C HIS A 341 1.56 45.09 -13.22
N GLN A 342 1.10 44.79 -14.44
CA GLN A 342 1.42 45.61 -15.61
C GLN A 342 0.16 46.17 -16.29
N PRO A 343 -0.08 47.50 -16.20
CA PRO A 343 -1.14 48.14 -16.96
C PRO A 343 -0.81 48.09 -18.46
N GLU A 344 -1.75 47.54 -19.23
CA GLU A 344 -1.93 47.67 -20.68
C GLU A 344 -0.69 47.95 -21.54
N ILE A 345 0.19 46.96 -21.70
CA ILE A 345 1.13 46.95 -22.84
C ILE A 345 0.76 45.80 -23.78
N SER A 346 0.19 46.16 -24.91
CA SER A 346 -0.23 45.30 -26.01
C SER A 346 0.98 44.69 -26.73
N THR A 347 1.41 43.49 -26.34
CA THR A 347 2.51 42.78 -27.04
C THR A 347 2.26 41.28 -27.30
N PRO A 348 2.96 40.69 -28.29
CA PRO A 348 2.60 39.45 -29.03
C PRO A 348 2.68 38.13 -28.25
N ARG A 349 2.84 38.19 -26.92
CA ARG A 349 3.22 37.03 -26.08
C ARG A 349 2.15 35.93 -26.02
N ARG A 350 0.90 36.22 -26.39
CA ARG A 350 -0.19 35.24 -26.53
C ARG A 350 0.05 34.16 -27.60
N ALA A 351 0.94 34.40 -28.58
CA ALA A 351 1.25 33.41 -29.62
C ALA A 351 2.00 32.17 -29.05
N ASN A 352 2.96 32.40 -28.15
CA ASN A 352 3.82 31.32 -27.63
C ASN A 352 3.08 30.35 -26.68
N LEU A 353 2.09 30.83 -25.91
CA LEU A 353 1.25 29.94 -25.09
C LEU A 353 0.32 29.07 -25.94
N ARG A 354 -0.17 29.59 -27.06
CA ARG A 354 -0.94 28.81 -28.02
C ARG A 354 -0.09 27.69 -28.61
N ASP A 355 1.19 27.94 -28.85
CA ASP A 355 2.11 26.95 -29.40
C ASP A 355 2.58 25.91 -28.37
N SER A 356 2.74 26.26 -27.09
CA SER A 356 2.98 25.29 -26.02
C SER A 356 1.76 24.41 -25.74
N LYS A 357 0.55 25.00 -25.68
CA LYS A 357 -0.70 24.21 -25.60
C LYS A 357 -0.89 23.35 -26.84
N LYS A 358 -0.55 23.85 -28.04
CA LYS A 358 -0.54 23.05 -29.29
C LYS A 358 0.48 21.93 -29.25
N SER A 359 1.70 22.13 -28.74
CA SER A 359 2.73 21.07 -28.71
C SER A 359 2.34 19.96 -27.73
N ILE A 360 1.79 20.31 -26.57
CA ILE A 360 1.21 19.35 -25.62
C ILE A 360 0.00 18.67 -26.27
N MET A 361 -0.91 19.40 -26.90
CA MET A 361 -2.04 18.82 -27.66
C MET A 361 -1.57 17.96 -28.82
N GLN A 362 -0.45 18.24 -29.47
CA GLN A 362 0.13 17.48 -30.58
C GLN A 362 0.76 16.18 -30.08
N ILE A 363 1.40 16.19 -28.91
CA ILE A 363 1.86 14.96 -28.25
C ILE A 363 0.65 14.13 -27.83
N TYR A 364 -0.36 14.76 -27.20
CA TYR A 364 -1.64 14.09 -26.92
C TYR A 364 -2.33 13.60 -28.19
N ALA A 365 -2.23 14.30 -29.31
CA ALA A 365 -2.78 13.91 -30.61
C ALA A 365 -1.92 12.92 -31.39
N ARG A 366 -0.69 12.62 -30.96
CA ARG A 366 0.06 11.42 -31.39
C ARG A 366 -0.50 10.17 -30.69
N PHE A 367 -1.00 10.32 -29.47
CA PHE A 367 -1.63 9.22 -28.71
C PHE A 367 -3.14 9.11 -28.88
N ARG A 368 -3.80 10.22 -29.20
CA ARG A 368 -5.15 10.20 -29.73
C ARG A 368 -5.01 9.68 -31.15
N PRO A 369 -5.55 8.52 -31.50
CA PRO A 369 -5.51 8.06 -32.88
C PRO A 369 -6.05 9.21 -33.74
N LYS A 370 -5.25 9.72 -34.69
CA LYS A 370 -5.74 10.58 -35.78
C LYS A 370 -6.59 9.77 -36.77
N GLU A 371 -7.21 8.70 -36.31
CA GLU A 371 -8.31 8.11 -37.04
C GLU A 371 -9.37 9.19 -37.05
N LYS A 372 -9.61 9.76 -38.24
CA LYS A 372 -10.93 10.26 -38.59
C LYS A 372 -11.85 9.11 -38.26
N VAL A 373 -12.39 9.11 -37.04
CA VAL A 373 -13.44 8.20 -36.62
C VAL A 373 -14.52 8.53 -37.62
N LYS A 374 -14.64 7.73 -38.69
CA LYS A 374 -15.83 7.71 -39.52
C LYS A 374 -16.94 7.67 -38.48
N LYS A 375 -17.91 8.58 -38.56
CA LYS A 375 -19.16 8.54 -37.78
C LYS A 375 -19.91 7.26 -38.17
N SER A 376 -19.30 6.12 -37.92
CA SER A 376 -19.95 4.86 -37.69
C SER A 376 -20.64 5.09 -36.37
N GLU A 377 -21.94 5.31 -36.41
CA GLU A 377 -22.85 5.35 -35.27
C GLU A 377 -22.95 3.95 -34.62
N SER A 378 -21.82 3.26 -34.46
CA SER A 378 -21.76 1.94 -33.86
C SER A 378 -21.98 2.08 -32.36
N ILE A 379 -23.23 1.88 -31.98
CA ILE A 379 -23.69 1.04 -30.88
C ILE A 379 -22.55 0.73 -29.90
N VAL A 380 -22.60 1.39 -28.73
CA VAL A 380 -21.80 1.15 -27.52
C VAL A 380 -21.17 -0.24 -27.55
N SER A 381 -19.83 -0.31 -27.68
CA SER A 381 -19.07 -1.55 -27.57
C SER A 381 -19.57 -2.37 -26.37
N ARG A 382 -20.29 -3.46 -26.64
CA ARG A 382 -20.76 -4.43 -25.62
C ARG A 382 -19.64 -5.34 -25.14
N LYS A 383 -18.40 -5.10 -25.58
CA LYS A 383 -17.25 -5.89 -25.17
C LYS A 383 -17.07 -5.80 -23.65
N LEU A 384 -17.06 -6.97 -23.03
CA LEU A 384 -16.83 -7.15 -21.61
C LEU A 384 -15.33 -7.18 -21.36
N PHE A 385 -14.88 -6.42 -20.38
CA PHE A 385 -13.48 -6.38 -19.96
C PHE A 385 -13.39 -6.91 -18.53
N LYS A 386 -12.46 -7.83 -18.28
CA LYS A 386 -12.17 -8.30 -16.93
C LYS A 386 -11.63 -7.14 -16.08
N GLY A 387 -11.94 -7.14 -14.79
CA GLY A 387 -11.49 -6.12 -13.85
C GLY A 387 -10.01 -6.21 -13.50
N GLU A 388 -9.42 -7.40 -13.57
CA GLU A 388 -7.99 -7.61 -13.28
C GLU A 388 -7.07 -6.79 -14.21
N PRO A 389 -7.21 -6.83 -15.55
CA PRO A 389 -6.46 -5.97 -16.45
C PRO A 389 -6.64 -4.47 -16.16
N ILE A 390 -7.83 -4.04 -15.73
CA ILE A 390 -8.09 -2.63 -15.38
C ILE A 390 -7.30 -2.24 -14.13
N LEU A 391 -7.35 -3.05 -13.07
CA LEU A 391 -6.58 -2.82 -11.84
C LEU A 391 -5.07 -2.84 -12.10
N ARG A 392 -4.62 -3.73 -12.98
CA ARG A 392 -3.23 -3.80 -13.44
C ARG A 392 -2.81 -2.53 -14.15
N GLU A 393 -3.63 -2.06 -15.09
CA GLU A 393 -3.34 -0.82 -15.80
C GLU A 393 -3.33 0.39 -14.84
N MET A 394 -4.23 0.44 -13.86
CA MET A 394 -4.21 1.46 -12.81
C MET A 394 -2.88 1.47 -12.05
N GLY A 395 -2.38 0.31 -11.62
CA GLY A 395 -1.09 0.20 -10.92
C GLY A 395 0.11 0.60 -11.78
N LEU A 396 0.10 0.20 -13.06
CA LEU A 396 1.17 0.56 -14.00
C LEU A 396 1.15 2.07 -14.33
N LEU A 397 -0.02 2.69 -14.46
CA LEU A 397 -0.13 4.14 -14.63
C LEU A 397 0.39 4.90 -13.41
N GLU A 398 0.19 4.38 -12.19
CA GLU A 398 0.75 5.02 -11.00
C GLU A 398 2.28 4.99 -11.00
N SER A 399 2.88 3.90 -11.46
CA SER A 399 4.34 3.79 -11.57
C SER A 399 4.95 4.81 -12.54
N THR A 400 4.17 5.39 -13.45
CA THR A 400 4.67 6.48 -14.32
C THR A 400 4.82 7.79 -13.57
N LEU A 401 4.07 7.96 -12.47
CA LEU A 401 4.16 9.09 -11.54
C LEU A 401 5.24 8.91 -10.47
N ASN A 402 6.18 7.97 -10.63
CA ASN A 402 7.22 7.64 -9.64
C ASN A 402 7.72 8.87 -8.89
N SER A 403 7.67 8.77 -7.56
CA SER A 403 8.27 9.78 -6.69
C SER A 403 9.75 9.87 -6.98
N SER A 404 10.27 11.07 -7.13
CA SER A 404 11.70 11.29 -7.11
C SER A 404 12.23 10.95 -5.72
N PHE A 405 13.28 10.12 -5.65
CA PHE A 405 14.03 9.90 -4.41
C PHE A 405 15.02 11.04 -4.12
N ALA A 406 15.14 12.04 -5.00
CA ALA A 406 16.05 13.17 -4.81
C ALA A 406 15.88 13.89 -3.47
N PRO A 407 14.66 14.15 -2.94
CA PRO A 407 14.50 14.76 -1.63
C PRO A 407 15.11 13.92 -0.51
N LEU A 408 15.05 12.58 -0.60
CA LEU A 408 15.67 11.71 0.40
C LEU A 408 17.19 11.78 0.33
N ILE A 409 17.76 11.83 -0.88
CA ILE A 409 19.21 11.98 -1.08
C ILE A 409 19.68 13.29 -0.47
N VAL A 410 18.95 14.40 -0.70
CA VAL A 410 19.26 15.70 -0.09
C VAL A 410 19.21 15.61 1.43
N ILE A 411 18.17 15.00 2.01
CA ILE A 411 18.06 14.80 3.47
C ILE A 411 19.25 14.01 4.02
N VAL A 412 19.68 12.94 3.34
CA VAL A 412 20.84 12.14 3.74
C VAL A 412 22.12 12.97 3.67
N ILE A 413 22.33 13.74 2.60
CA ILE A 413 23.50 14.63 2.47
C ILE A 413 23.53 15.67 3.59
N VAL A 414 22.40 16.30 3.90
CA VAL A 414 22.30 17.23 5.03
C VAL A 414 22.67 16.50 6.33
N ARG A 415 22.11 15.31 6.57
CA ARG A 415 22.41 14.51 7.77
C ARG A 415 23.88 14.13 7.91
N LEU A 416 24.58 13.93 6.80
CA LEU A 416 26.03 13.65 6.77
C LEU A 416 26.87 14.85 7.20
N ILE A 417 26.43 16.07 6.89
CA ILE A 417 27.17 17.31 7.18
C ILE A 417 26.99 17.74 8.65
N LEU A 418 25.83 17.46 9.25
CA LEU A 418 25.48 17.97 10.58
C LEU A 418 26.48 17.63 11.71
N PRO A 419 26.99 16.38 11.86
CA PRO A 419 27.96 16.06 12.91
C PRO A 419 29.28 16.84 12.78
N THR A 420 29.75 17.04 11.55
CA THR A 420 30.95 17.84 11.29
C THR A 420 30.70 19.30 11.60
N LEU A 421 29.54 19.84 11.21
CA LEU A 421 29.17 21.22 11.50
C LEU A 421 29.03 21.47 13.01
N SER A 422 28.40 20.55 13.75
CA SER A 422 28.28 20.70 15.21
C SER A 422 29.64 20.69 15.90
N ASN A 423 30.54 19.80 15.48
CA ASN A 423 31.89 19.75 16.03
C ASN A 423 32.70 21.01 15.70
N LEU A 424 32.50 21.61 14.52
CA LEU A 424 33.12 22.90 14.19
C LEU A 424 32.59 24.02 15.11
N ILE A 425 31.28 24.04 15.39
CA ILE A 425 30.68 25.04 16.28
C ILE A 425 31.21 24.88 17.71
N GLU A 426 31.32 23.65 18.21
CA GLU A 426 31.79 23.37 19.58
C GLU A 426 33.28 23.66 19.79
N ASN A 427 34.08 23.60 18.72
CA ASN A 427 35.52 23.86 18.77
C ASN A 427 35.90 25.27 18.27
N ASP A 428 34.99 26.23 18.34
CA ASP A 428 35.20 27.62 17.89
C ASP A 428 35.76 27.71 16.44
N PHE A 429 35.25 26.86 15.56
CA PHE A 429 35.65 26.73 14.15
C PHE A 429 37.13 26.41 13.92
N LYS A 430 37.84 25.87 14.91
CA LYS A 430 39.21 25.38 14.74
C LYS A 430 39.19 24.13 13.87
N LEU A 431 39.79 24.22 12.67
CA LEU A 431 39.87 23.15 11.67
C LEU A 431 40.93 22.08 11.98
N GLY A 432 41.59 22.15 13.14
CA GLY A 432 42.66 21.23 13.53
C GLY A 432 42.13 19.84 13.89
N LEU A 433 41.77 19.06 12.86
CA LEU A 433 41.35 17.68 13.04
C LEU A 433 42.57 16.75 13.04
N HIS A 434 42.59 15.81 13.99
CA HIS A 434 43.56 14.73 13.97
C HIS A 434 43.16 13.67 12.92
N TRP A 435 44.13 12.88 12.43
CA TRP A 435 43.91 11.83 11.42
C TRP A 435 42.78 10.84 11.78
N TYR A 436 42.61 10.56 13.08
CA TYR A 436 41.59 9.63 13.55
C TYR A 436 40.18 10.22 13.52
N GLU A 437 40.03 11.54 13.65
CA GLU A 437 38.74 12.21 13.54
C GLU A 437 38.23 12.21 12.10
N TYR A 438 39.13 12.41 11.12
CA TYR A 438 38.80 12.17 9.70
C TYR A 438 38.33 10.74 9.47
N SER A 439 38.97 9.76 10.11
CA SER A 439 38.57 8.36 10.00
C SER A 439 37.18 8.10 10.61
N LEU A 440 36.88 8.69 11.77
CA LEU A 440 35.55 8.64 12.39
C LEU A 440 34.48 9.25 11.48
N ILE A 441 34.74 10.43 10.89
CA ILE A 441 33.83 11.10 9.94
C ILE A 441 33.54 10.19 8.73
N VAL A 442 34.58 9.58 8.15
CA VAL A 442 34.44 8.69 6.99
C VAL A 442 33.61 7.46 7.35
N PHE A 443 33.91 6.79 8.47
CA PHE A 443 33.16 5.60 8.89
C PHE A 443 31.71 5.93 9.24
N GLU A 444 31.46 6.99 9.99
CA GLU A 444 30.11 7.47 10.28
C GLU A 444 29.35 7.79 8.99
N SER A 445 29.99 8.48 8.04
CA SER A 445 29.37 8.84 6.77
C SER A 445 28.93 7.62 5.96
N ILE A 446 29.76 6.59 5.91
CA ILE A 446 29.42 5.32 5.23
C ILE A 446 28.22 4.65 5.93
N ILE A 447 28.20 4.61 7.26
CA ILE A 447 27.10 4.00 8.02
C ILE A 447 25.80 4.79 7.83
N ILE A 448 25.84 6.13 7.89
CA ILE A 448 24.66 6.98 7.64
C ILE A 448 24.14 6.74 6.22
N MET A 449 25.00 6.74 5.20
CA MET A 449 24.57 6.49 3.83
C MET A 449 23.91 5.12 3.66
N LEU A 450 24.52 4.06 4.22
CA LEU A 450 24.04 2.68 4.05
C LEU A 450 22.85 2.32 4.93
N ILE A 451 22.80 2.79 6.17
CA ILE A 451 21.80 2.37 7.16
C ILE A 451 20.71 3.42 7.31
N TYR A 452 21.06 4.68 7.58
CA TYR A 452 20.08 5.75 7.73
C TYR A 452 19.33 6.00 6.42
N GLY A 453 20.03 6.07 5.28
CA GLY A 453 19.40 6.24 3.97
C GLY A 453 18.40 5.12 3.62
N VAL A 454 18.73 3.88 3.99
CA VAL A 454 17.82 2.74 3.81
C VAL A 454 16.61 2.83 4.74
N ASN A 455 16.81 3.14 6.03
CA ASN A 455 15.72 3.34 6.99
C ASN A 455 14.76 4.45 6.53
N LEU A 456 15.29 5.57 6.04
CA LEU A 456 14.51 6.67 5.49
C LEU A 456 13.71 6.25 4.25
N THR A 457 14.31 5.42 3.39
CA THR A 457 13.62 4.84 2.22
C THR A 457 12.42 3.97 2.64
N PHE A 458 12.53 3.19 3.73
CA PHE A 458 11.41 2.41 4.26
C PHE A 458 10.27 3.29 4.78
N MET A 459 10.59 4.40 5.46
CA MET A 459 9.58 5.37 5.89
C MET A 459 8.92 6.07 4.70
N TYR A 460 9.71 6.47 3.72
CA TYR A 460 9.22 7.09 2.49
C TYR A 460 8.33 6.17 1.66
N ALA A 461 8.50 4.86 1.77
CA ALA A 461 7.60 3.91 1.14
C ALA A 461 6.14 4.05 1.60
N GLY A 462 5.90 4.51 2.83
CA GLY A 462 4.55 4.86 3.29
C GLY A 462 3.94 6.02 2.51
N VAL A 463 4.75 7.02 2.16
CA VAL A 463 4.31 8.13 1.30
C VAL A 463 3.92 7.61 -0.08
N ILE A 464 4.72 6.73 -0.67
CA ILE A 464 4.44 6.14 -1.98
C ILE A 464 3.16 5.29 -1.94
N ASP A 465 2.99 4.44 -0.92
CA ASP A 465 1.80 3.60 -0.74
C ASP A 465 0.50 4.42 -0.66
N PHE A 466 0.50 5.46 0.17
CA PHE A 466 -0.68 6.30 0.37
C PHE A 466 -0.97 7.18 -0.85
N ARG A 467 0.07 7.66 -1.53
CA ARG A 467 -0.05 8.37 -2.81
C ARG A 467 -0.67 7.49 -3.89
N ARG A 468 -0.29 6.21 -3.93
CA ARG A 468 -0.83 5.23 -4.87
C ARG A 468 -2.32 4.97 -4.62
N LYS A 469 -2.72 4.77 -3.36
CA LYS A 469 -4.14 4.65 -3.00
C LYS A 469 -4.94 5.90 -3.37
N LEU A 470 -4.37 7.09 -3.13
CA LEU A 470 -4.98 8.35 -3.55
C LEU A 470 -5.14 8.44 -5.08
N PHE A 471 -4.14 7.98 -5.82
CA PHE A 471 -4.21 7.92 -7.28
C PHE A 471 -5.32 6.97 -7.76
N PHE A 472 -5.44 5.78 -7.17
CA PHE A 472 -6.53 4.85 -7.49
C PHE A 472 -7.91 5.43 -7.21
N MET A 473 -8.10 6.10 -6.07
CA MET A 473 -9.37 6.76 -5.76
C MET A 473 -9.71 7.85 -6.78
N LYS A 474 -8.72 8.60 -7.29
CA LYS A 474 -8.93 9.57 -8.38
C LYS A 474 -9.39 8.90 -9.68
N ILE A 475 -8.79 7.75 -10.05
CA ILE A 475 -9.22 7.00 -11.23
C ILE A 475 -10.65 6.47 -11.04
N LEU A 476 -10.94 5.84 -9.91
CA LEU A 476 -12.27 5.28 -9.59
C LEU A 476 -13.36 6.35 -9.62
N ASN A 477 -13.08 7.54 -9.11
CA ASN A 477 -13.98 8.69 -9.21
C ASN A 477 -14.27 9.08 -10.67
N ASN A 478 -13.27 9.03 -11.54
CA ASN A 478 -13.44 9.36 -12.97
C ASN A 478 -14.09 8.23 -13.79
N LEU A 479 -13.95 6.98 -13.34
CA LEU A 479 -14.64 5.83 -13.92
C LEU A 479 -16.15 5.95 -13.73
N ILE A 480 -16.61 6.43 -12.58
CA ILE A 480 -18.04 6.53 -12.28
C ILE A 480 -18.65 7.91 -12.61
N SER A 481 -17.85 8.98 -12.57
CA SER A 481 -18.33 10.33 -12.88
C SER A 481 -18.32 10.62 -14.39
N PRO A 482 -19.46 11.06 -14.98
CA PRO A 482 -19.45 11.56 -16.36
C PRO A 482 -18.82 12.96 -16.46
N ASN A 483 -18.87 13.74 -15.37
CA ASN A 483 -18.16 14.99 -15.21
C ASN A 483 -16.76 14.68 -14.70
N LYS A 484 -15.87 14.41 -15.64
CA LYS A 484 -14.47 14.07 -15.37
C LYS A 484 -13.75 15.25 -14.72
N ASP A 485 -12.89 14.92 -13.75
CA ASP A 485 -12.04 15.88 -13.07
C ASP A 485 -11.01 16.45 -14.05
N LYS A 486 -11.17 17.72 -14.46
CA LYS A 486 -10.33 18.35 -15.49
C LYS A 486 -8.88 18.50 -15.03
N ASP A 487 -8.66 18.63 -13.72
CA ASP A 487 -7.34 18.85 -13.13
C ASP A 487 -6.55 17.54 -13.02
N PHE A 488 -7.25 16.40 -13.08
CA PHE A 488 -6.60 15.11 -13.07
C PHE A 488 -6.10 14.72 -14.47
N ILE A 489 -4.77 14.62 -14.61
CA ILE A 489 -4.07 14.35 -15.88
C ILE A 489 -4.58 13.09 -16.59
N PHE A 490 -5.00 12.07 -15.85
CA PHE A 490 -5.48 10.79 -16.39
C PHE A 490 -7.01 10.69 -16.45
N SER A 491 -7.74 11.79 -16.28
CA SER A 491 -9.20 11.76 -16.28
C SER A 491 -9.78 11.29 -17.60
N SER A 492 -9.07 11.53 -18.71
CA SER A 492 -9.45 11.07 -20.04
C SER A 492 -9.00 9.64 -20.39
N TYR A 493 -8.11 9.02 -19.59
CA TYR A 493 -7.48 7.74 -19.94
C TYR A 493 -8.49 6.60 -19.99
N PHE A 494 -9.22 6.38 -18.90
CA PHE A 494 -10.33 5.45 -18.89
C PHE A 494 -11.63 6.17 -19.25
N PRO A 495 -12.46 5.66 -20.18
CA PRO A 495 -13.83 6.14 -20.36
C PRO A 495 -14.66 5.94 -19.08
N THR A 496 -15.77 6.67 -18.98
CA THR A 496 -16.74 6.45 -17.90
C THR A 496 -17.36 5.05 -18.10
N LEU A 497 -17.56 4.31 -17.01
CA LEU A 497 -18.22 3.01 -17.01
C LEU A 497 -19.67 3.13 -17.48
N ASN A 498 -20.25 2.02 -17.91
CA ASN A 498 -21.67 1.99 -18.17
C ASN A 498 -22.48 1.95 -16.85
N ILE A 499 -22.74 3.13 -16.29
CA ILE A 499 -23.45 3.35 -15.02
C ILE A 499 -24.91 2.93 -15.03
N CYS A 500 -25.48 2.64 -16.20
CA CYS A 500 -26.83 2.10 -16.30
C CYS A 500 -26.85 0.59 -16.01
N SER A 501 -25.70 -0.10 -16.05
CA SER A 501 -25.60 -1.53 -15.78
C SER A 501 -25.39 -1.80 -14.29
N ILE A 502 -26.32 -2.56 -13.68
CA ILE A 502 -26.21 -3.07 -12.30
C ILE A 502 -24.88 -3.80 -12.10
N ARG A 503 -24.50 -4.67 -13.05
CA ARG A 503 -23.23 -5.42 -13.01
C ARG A 503 -22.02 -4.50 -12.92
N ASN A 504 -21.96 -3.43 -13.72
CA ASN A 504 -20.84 -2.49 -13.68
C ASN A 504 -20.75 -1.72 -12.37
N LEU A 505 -21.88 -1.38 -11.74
CA LEU A 505 -21.88 -0.69 -10.45
C LEU A 505 -21.31 -1.60 -9.36
N ASN A 506 -21.67 -2.89 -9.38
CA ASN A 506 -21.12 -3.90 -8.47
C ASN A 506 -19.63 -4.14 -8.75
N SER A 507 -19.24 -4.33 -10.01
CA SER A 507 -17.83 -4.43 -10.41
C SER A 507 -17.02 -3.21 -9.99
N TRP A 508 -17.58 -2.00 -10.11
CA TRP A 508 -16.91 -0.77 -9.69
C TRP A 508 -16.67 -0.75 -8.18
N LEU A 509 -17.62 -1.22 -7.38
CA LEU A 509 -17.43 -1.34 -5.94
C LEU A 509 -16.33 -2.36 -5.61
N LEU A 510 -16.36 -3.55 -6.24
CA LEU A 510 -15.32 -4.57 -6.10
C LEU A 510 -13.94 -4.04 -6.50
N LEU A 511 -13.85 -3.27 -7.59
CA LEU A 511 -12.59 -2.65 -8.03
C LEU A 511 -12.10 -1.62 -7.02
N ARG A 512 -13.02 -0.87 -6.39
CA ARG A 512 -12.68 0.08 -5.33
C ARG A 512 -12.09 -0.64 -4.11
N GLU A 513 -12.72 -1.72 -3.65
CA GLU A 513 -12.22 -2.54 -2.55
C GLU A 513 -10.86 -3.15 -2.90
N ALA A 514 -10.75 -3.73 -4.10
CA ALA A 514 -9.50 -4.29 -4.60
C ALA A 514 -8.37 -3.25 -4.67
N ALA A 515 -8.67 -2.03 -5.10
CA ALA A 515 -7.69 -0.95 -5.16
C ALA A 515 -7.19 -0.49 -3.78
N LEU A 516 -8.05 -0.51 -2.75
CA LEU A 516 -7.63 -0.18 -1.38
C LEU A 516 -6.86 -1.32 -0.71
N ASP A 517 -7.19 -2.56 -1.05
CA ASP A 517 -6.55 -3.78 -0.54
C ASP A 517 -5.25 -4.15 -1.29
N LEU A 518 -5.02 -3.59 -2.49
CA LEU A 518 -3.79 -3.81 -3.24
C LEU A 518 -2.56 -3.40 -2.42
N GLY A 519 -1.63 -4.35 -2.24
CA GLY A 519 -0.42 -4.16 -1.44
C GLY A 519 -0.63 -4.19 0.07
N LYS A 520 -1.76 -4.72 0.57
CA LYS A 520 -2.08 -4.81 2.01
C LYS A 520 -0.95 -5.34 2.88
N LYS A 521 -0.20 -6.35 2.41
CA LYS A 521 0.96 -6.88 3.14
C LYS A 521 2.05 -5.83 3.36
N TYR A 522 2.28 -4.95 2.38
CA TYR A 522 3.25 -3.87 2.47
C TYR A 522 2.71 -2.73 3.35
N THR A 523 1.44 -2.37 3.19
CA THR A 523 0.78 -1.38 4.07
C THR A 523 0.88 -1.79 5.55
N GLN A 524 0.62 -3.06 5.87
CA GLN A 524 0.75 -3.57 7.25
C GLN A 524 2.19 -3.48 7.79
N ARG A 525 3.19 -3.82 6.97
CA ARG A 525 4.61 -3.65 7.32
C ARG A 525 4.95 -2.18 7.57
N ILE A 526 4.53 -1.29 6.67
CA ILE A 526 4.71 0.16 6.79
C ILE A 526 4.10 0.68 8.09
N PHE A 527 2.90 0.21 8.47
CA PHE A 527 2.29 0.63 9.74
C PHE A 527 3.11 0.25 10.96
N VAL A 528 3.65 -0.97 11.00
CA VAL A 528 4.53 -1.39 12.11
C VAL A 528 5.82 -0.57 12.11
N TYR A 529 6.43 -0.31 10.94
CA TYR A 529 7.61 0.57 10.86
C TYR A 529 7.30 1.98 11.38
N CYS A 530 6.25 2.62 10.84
CA CYS A 530 5.82 3.95 11.24
C CYS A 530 5.53 4.04 12.75
N SER A 531 4.92 3.01 13.34
CA SER A 531 4.64 2.96 14.78
C SER A 531 5.91 3.02 15.61
N VAL A 532 6.91 2.20 15.25
CA VAL A 532 8.14 2.10 16.01
C VAL A 532 9.06 3.30 15.79
N PHE A 533 9.16 3.80 14.56
CA PHE A 533 9.86 5.05 14.29
C PHE A 533 9.22 6.21 15.04
N MET A 534 7.89 6.33 15.02
CA MET A 534 7.22 7.38 15.78
C MET A 534 7.51 7.25 17.27
N PHE A 535 7.43 6.06 17.85
CA PHE A 535 7.74 5.85 19.27
C PHE A 535 9.19 6.28 19.61
N PHE A 536 10.18 5.83 18.85
CA PHE A 536 11.59 6.18 19.08
C PHE A 536 11.84 7.68 18.93
N TYR A 537 11.34 8.29 17.86
CA TYR A 537 11.59 9.72 17.60
C TYR A 537 10.75 10.64 18.49
N LEU A 538 9.57 10.24 18.95
CA LEU A 538 8.85 10.98 20.00
C LEU A 538 9.57 10.88 21.35
N SER A 539 10.18 9.73 21.66
CA SER A 539 11.00 9.59 22.87
C SER A 539 12.23 10.48 22.80
N LEU A 540 12.93 10.50 21.65
CA LEU A 540 14.05 11.41 21.41
C LEU A 540 13.64 12.89 21.49
N PHE A 541 12.50 13.24 20.90
CA PHE A 541 11.95 14.58 20.98
C PHE A 541 11.63 14.99 22.43
N ALA A 542 11.00 14.09 23.20
CA ALA A 542 10.72 14.33 24.61
C ALA A 542 12.02 14.52 25.42
N LEU A 543 13.07 13.72 25.17
CA LEU A 543 14.37 13.90 25.81
C LEU A 543 14.99 15.27 25.49
N ILE A 544 14.95 15.70 24.23
CA ILE A 544 15.42 17.02 23.81
C ILE A 544 14.63 18.12 24.52
N VAL A 545 13.29 18.03 24.57
CA VAL A 545 12.43 19.01 25.24
C VAL A 545 12.71 19.07 26.74
N LEU A 546 12.75 17.93 27.42
CA LEU A 546 13.00 17.87 28.87
C LEU A 546 14.39 18.41 29.23
N SER A 547 15.38 18.16 28.37
CA SER A 547 16.73 18.70 28.58
C SER A 547 16.79 20.21 28.39
N LEU A 548 16.17 20.72 27.33
CA LEU A 548 16.09 22.17 27.07
C LEU A 548 15.31 22.92 28.16
N LEU A 549 14.30 22.28 28.78
CA LEU A 549 13.59 22.82 29.95
C LEU A 549 14.35 22.63 31.28
N ARG A 550 15.60 22.14 31.23
CA ARG A 550 16.45 21.82 32.40
C ARG A 550 15.77 20.89 33.43
N LEU A 551 14.81 20.07 32.98
CA LEU A 551 14.15 19.05 33.79
C LEU A 551 15.02 17.79 33.91
N LEU A 552 15.91 17.56 32.94
CA LEU A 552 16.96 16.54 32.99
C LEU A 552 18.26 17.18 33.48
N ARG A 553 18.91 16.56 34.48
CA ARG A 553 20.24 16.95 34.98
C ARG A 553 21.39 16.44 34.10
N TYR A 554 21.14 16.25 32.82
CA TYR A 554 22.10 15.69 31.88
C TYR A 554 22.29 16.67 30.72
N ASP A 555 23.50 17.20 30.57
CA ASP A 555 23.82 18.13 29.49
C ASP A 555 24.18 17.34 28.24
N PHE A 556 23.27 17.36 27.26
CA PHE A 556 23.58 16.86 25.93
C PHE A 556 24.49 17.84 25.18
N SER A 557 25.28 17.28 24.26
CA SER A 557 26.07 18.03 23.30
C SER A 557 25.22 18.87 22.35
N ILE A 558 25.80 19.95 21.82
CA ILE A 558 25.18 20.75 20.73
C ILE A 558 24.95 19.84 19.51
N GLY A 559 25.90 18.96 19.19
CA GLY A 559 25.74 17.94 18.15
C GLY A 559 24.53 17.02 18.34
N PHE A 560 24.24 16.59 19.58
CA PHE A 560 23.04 15.81 19.87
C PHE A 560 21.76 16.60 19.64
N TYR A 561 21.70 17.85 20.09
CA TYR A 561 20.54 18.71 19.85
C TYR A 561 20.31 18.96 18.36
N ILE A 562 21.36 19.28 17.59
CA ILE A 562 21.26 19.57 16.16
C ILE A 562 20.82 18.32 15.37
N THR A 563 21.55 17.21 15.53
CA THR A 563 21.27 15.99 14.76
C THR A 563 19.96 15.32 15.19
N GLY A 564 19.70 15.27 16.49
CA GLY A 564 18.47 14.72 17.05
C GLY A 564 17.23 15.51 16.62
N THR A 565 17.28 16.84 16.69
CA THR A 565 16.18 17.70 16.24
C THR A 565 15.93 17.54 14.73
N PHE A 566 17.00 17.51 13.93
CA PHE A 566 16.89 17.27 12.48
C PHE A 566 16.19 15.94 12.18
N ASP A 567 16.62 14.85 12.82
CA ASP A 567 16.02 13.53 12.57
C ASP A 567 14.55 13.48 13.02
N VAL A 568 14.20 14.10 14.15
CA VAL A 568 12.81 14.25 14.59
C VAL A 568 11.97 14.99 13.54
N LEU A 569 12.44 16.14 13.05
CA LEU A 569 11.72 16.95 12.07
C LEU A 569 11.52 16.20 10.75
N VAL A 570 12.55 15.50 10.27
CA VAL A 570 12.48 14.68 9.04
C VAL A 570 11.42 13.59 9.17
N ILE A 571 11.49 12.79 10.24
CA ILE A 571 10.57 11.67 10.44
C ILE A 571 9.14 12.16 10.67
N LEU A 572 8.96 13.21 11.46
CA LEU A 572 7.66 13.85 11.68
C LEU A 572 7.09 14.41 10.37
N GLY A 573 7.91 15.07 9.55
CA GLY A 573 7.51 15.60 8.24
C GLY A 573 7.04 14.52 7.28
N ILE A 574 7.74 13.38 7.24
CA ILE A 574 7.31 12.20 6.46
C ILE A 574 5.98 11.66 6.99
N MET A 575 5.84 11.51 8.32
CA MET A 575 4.61 11.01 8.95
C MET A 575 3.40 11.92 8.69
N LEU A 576 3.56 13.24 8.82
CA LEU A 576 2.54 14.22 8.50
C LEU A 576 2.12 14.16 7.03
N THR A 577 3.08 13.92 6.13
CA THR A 577 2.80 13.71 4.70
C THR A 577 1.95 12.46 4.47
N ILE A 578 2.26 11.34 5.13
CA ILE A 578 1.47 10.10 5.06
C ILE A 578 0.04 10.35 5.58
N ILE A 579 -0.11 10.96 6.76
CA ILE A 579 -1.43 11.27 7.34
C ILE A 579 -2.23 12.17 6.41
N ARG A 580 -1.61 13.19 5.80
CA ARG A 580 -2.28 14.08 4.84
C ARG A 580 -2.74 13.36 3.59
N MET A 581 -1.93 12.45 3.05
CA MET A 581 -2.37 11.62 1.93
C MET A 581 -3.52 10.70 2.35
N GLY A 582 -3.48 10.14 3.56
CA GLY A 582 -4.52 9.27 4.09
C GLY A 582 -5.85 9.99 4.29
N ALA A 583 -5.81 11.22 4.84
CA ALA A 583 -6.96 12.08 4.96
C ALA A 583 -7.59 12.39 3.59
N LYS A 584 -6.75 12.66 2.57
CA LYS A 584 -7.24 12.84 1.20
C LYS A 584 -7.90 11.58 0.65
N VAL A 585 -7.36 10.38 0.89
CA VAL A 585 -7.99 9.10 0.52
C VAL A 585 -9.35 8.95 1.19
N ASN A 586 -9.43 9.22 2.49
CA ASN A 586 -10.67 9.12 3.26
C ASN A 586 -11.76 10.11 2.78
N LYS A 587 -11.38 11.30 2.27
CA LYS A 587 -12.33 12.23 1.62
C LYS A 587 -12.97 11.67 0.34
N PHE A 588 -12.35 10.69 -0.32
CA PHE A 588 -12.96 10.07 -1.51
C PHE A 588 -14.17 9.21 -1.20
N TYR A 589 -14.38 8.76 0.04
CA TYR A 589 -15.65 8.12 0.42
C TYR A 589 -16.83 9.08 0.18
N ASP A 590 -16.71 10.33 0.64
CA ASP A 590 -17.74 11.36 0.44
C ASP A 590 -17.83 11.82 -1.02
N LYS A 591 -16.70 11.88 -1.75
CA LYS A 591 -16.71 12.20 -3.19
C LYS A 591 -17.44 11.13 -3.99
N HIS A 592 -17.12 9.85 -3.74
CA HIS A 592 -17.76 8.71 -4.39
C HIS A 592 -19.24 8.61 -4.03
N LYS A 593 -19.61 8.78 -2.76
CA LYS A 593 -21.02 8.84 -2.32
C LYS A 593 -21.80 9.93 -3.07
N ARG A 594 -21.23 11.13 -3.22
CA ARG A 594 -21.85 12.20 -4.02
C ARG A 594 -22.00 11.83 -5.49
N SER A 595 -21.02 11.15 -6.08
CA SER A 595 -21.12 10.64 -7.46
C SER A 595 -22.24 9.60 -7.60
N ILE A 596 -22.36 8.67 -6.65
CA ILE A 596 -23.44 7.66 -6.63
C ILE A 596 -24.83 8.33 -6.48
N LEU A 597 -24.98 9.31 -5.58
CA LEU A 597 -26.22 10.08 -5.44
C LEU A 597 -26.57 10.87 -6.70
N TRP A 598 -25.56 11.42 -7.38
CA TRP A 598 -25.77 12.07 -8.67
C TRP A 598 -26.30 11.09 -9.72
N ILE A 599 -25.74 9.87 -9.78
CA ILE A 599 -26.25 8.80 -10.67
C ILE A 599 -27.68 8.44 -10.31
N LYS A 600 -28.00 8.25 -9.01
CA LYS A 600 -29.37 8.02 -8.52
C LYS A 600 -30.35 9.05 -9.08
N LYS A 601 -29.98 10.33 -8.99
CA LYS A 601 -30.79 11.45 -9.50
C LYS A 601 -30.99 11.37 -11.02
N GLN A 602 -29.98 10.96 -11.79
CA GLN A 602 -30.12 10.79 -13.24
C GLN A 602 -31.01 9.60 -13.60
N VAL A 603 -30.83 8.47 -12.92
CA VAL A 603 -31.64 7.25 -13.11
C VAL A 603 -33.11 7.54 -12.80
N TRP A 604 -33.40 8.20 -11.68
CA TRP A 604 -34.76 8.57 -11.29
C TRP A 604 -35.41 9.53 -12.31
N LYS A 605 -34.68 10.54 -12.79
CA LYS A 605 -35.16 11.44 -13.85
C LYS A 605 -35.46 10.70 -15.15
N ALA A 606 -34.62 9.72 -15.52
CA ALA A 606 -34.85 8.92 -16.72
C ALA A 606 -36.00 7.92 -16.55
N LYS A 607 -36.23 7.40 -15.34
CA LYS A 607 -37.41 6.60 -15.01
C LYS A 607 -38.69 7.42 -15.23
N THR A 608 -38.76 8.62 -14.66
CA THR A 608 -39.95 9.49 -14.73
C THR A 608 -40.19 10.11 -16.11
N ASN A 609 -39.11 10.43 -16.85
CA ASN A 609 -39.20 11.16 -18.13
C ASN A 609 -38.69 10.34 -19.32
N TYR A 610 -38.84 9.02 -19.31
CA TYR A 610 -38.19 8.14 -20.28
C TYR A 610 -38.47 8.52 -21.75
N GLY A 611 -39.73 8.81 -22.09
CA GLY A 611 -40.10 9.23 -23.46
C GLY A 611 -39.39 10.51 -23.91
N LEU A 612 -39.23 11.47 -23.00
CA LEU A 612 -38.52 12.73 -23.27
C LEU A 612 -37.01 12.50 -23.41
N VAL A 613 -36.43 11.63 -22.58
CA VAL A 613 -35.00 11.26 -22.64
C VAL A 613 -34.67 10.59 -23.98
N ILE A 614 -35.53 9.68 -24.47
CA ILE A 614 -35.34 9.03 -25.77
C ILE A 614 -35.47 10.01 -26.92
N SER A 615 -36.43 10.94 -26.88
CA SER A 615 -36.69 11.86 -27.99
C SER A 615 -35.53 12.83 -28.29
N GLN A 616 -34.42 12.75 -27.54
CA GLN A 616 -33.24 13.62 -27.60
C GLN A 616 -33.50 15.12 -27.38
N LYS A 617 -34.77 15.58 -27.35
CA LYS A 617 -35.16 16.96 -27.05
C LYS A 617 -34.64 17.42 -25.68
N TYR A 618 -34.61 16.53 -24.70
CA TYR A 618 -34.08 16.83 -23.36
C TYR A 618 -32.55 16.68 -23.22
N CYS A 619 -31.88 16.03 -24.18
CA CYS A 619 -30.45 15.71 -24.09
C CYS A 619 -29.53 16.94 -24.18
N ARG A 620 -30.01 18.07 -24.73
CA ARG A 620 -29.24 19.33 -24.80
C ARG A 620 -29.04 19.99 -23.44
N TYR A 621 -29.91 19.75 -22.46
CA TYR A 621 -29.91 20.52 -21.21
C TYR A 621 -29.05 19.96 -20.08
N LEU A 622 -28.56 18.71 -20.14
CA LEU A 622 -28.10 18.04 -18.91
C LEU A 622 -26.79 17.21 -18.99
N ASN A 623 -25.92 17.35 -20.00
CA ASN A 623 -24.80 16.40 -20.22
C ASN A 623 -25.29 14.93 -20.27
N GLN A 624 -26.59 14.73 -20.51
CA GLN A 624 -27.31 13.47 -20.44
C GLN A 624 -27.27 12.68 -21.74
N LYS A 625 -26.77 13.25 -22.83
CA LYS A 625 -26.73 12.59 -24.15
C LYS A 625 -26.14 11.18 -24.06
N LYS A 626 -25.01 11.02 -23.38
CA LYS A 626 -24.37 9.70 -23.20
C LYS A 626 -25.24 8.75 -22.37
N PHE A 627 -25.83 9.24 -21.29
CA PHE A 627 -26.70 8.44 -20.43
C PHE A 627 -27.95 7.96 -21.20
N ALA A 628 -28.52 8.84 -22.03
CA ALA A 628 -29.64 8.51 -22.92
C ALA A 628 -29.24 7.48 -23.99
N GLU A 629 -28.08 7.65 -24.64
CA GLU A 629 -27.52 6.66 -25.59
C GLU A 629 -27.36 5.28 -24.92
N MET A 630 -26.88 5.25 -23.68
CA MET A 630 -26.72 4.01 -22.92
C MET A 630 -28.07 3.36 -22.59
N LEU A 631 -29.08 4.14 -22.22
CA LEU A 631 -30.44 3.62 -21.98
C LEU A 631 -31.12 3.14 -23.27
N GLN A 632 -30.93 3.84 -24.39
CA GLN A 632 -31.45 3.42 -25.69
C GLN A 632 -30.87 2.07 -26.12
N SER A 633 -29.58 1.82 -25.82
CA SER A 633 -28.89 0.57 -26.18
C SER A 633 -29.44 -0.70 -25.51
N MET A 634 -30.24 -0.56 -24.44
CA MET A 634 -30.80 -1.67 -23.68
C MET A 634 -32.06 -2.29 -24.31
N ASN A 635 -32.75 -1.57 -25.22
CA ASN A 635 -33.94 -2.03 -25.93
C ASN A 635 -34.99 -2.79 -25.07
N LEU A 636 -35.27 -2.28 -23.86
CA LEU A 636 -36.19 -2.94 -22.92
C LEU A 636 -37.66 -2.59 -23.23
N LYS A 637 -38.53 -3.61 -23.21
CA LYS A 637 -40.00 -3.45 -23.19
C LYS A 637 -40.41 -2.58 -21.99
N ARG A 638 -41.50 -1.81 -22.12
CA ARG A 638 -41.94 -0.82 -21.11
C ARG A 638 -42.04 -1.40 -19.69
N ASN A 639 -42.69 -2.55 -19.51
CA ASN A 639 -42.87 -3.14 -18.16
C ASN A 639 -41.53 -3.57 -17.55
N LYS A 640 -40.69 -4.28 -18.33
CA LYS A 640 -39.35 -4.72 -17.88
C LYS A 640 -38.40 -3.55 -17.59
N ARG A 641 -38.66 -2.39 -18.20
CA ARG A 641 -37.84 -1.19 -18.02
C ARG A 641 -38.08 -0.54 -16.66
N GLU A 642 -39.33 -0.42 -16.23
CA GLU A 642 -39.64 0.13 -14.91
C GLU A 642 -39.04 -0.75 -13.81
N GLU A 643 -39.25 -2.06 -13.92
CA GLU A 643 -38.63 -3.06 -13.04
C GLU A 643 -37.09 -2.94 -13.03
N TYR A 644 -36.47 -2.78 -14.20
CA TYR A 644 -35.02 -2.59 -14.30
C TYR A 644 -34.54 -1.32 -13.59
N PHE A 645 -35.26 -0.20 -13.77
CA PHE A 645 -34.92 1.05 -13.10
C PHE A 645 -35.04 0.93 -11.58
N ASP A 646 -36.04 0.21 -11.09
CA ASP A 646 -36.20 -0.05 -9.66
C ASP A 646 -35.04 -0.87 -9.10
N LYS A 647 -34.67 -1.97 -9.76
CA LYS A 647 -33.48 -2.76 -9.39
C LYS A 647 -32.20 -1.93 -9.43
N LEU A 648 -32.05 -1.05 -10.41
CA LEU A 648 -30.88 -0.17 -10.53
C LEU A 648 -30.84 0.87 -9.40
N LEU A 649 -31.98 1.46 -9.03
CA LEU A 649 -32.08 2.41 -7.92
C LEU A 649 -31.80 1.74 -6.57
N GLU A 650 -32.34 0.53 -6.36
CA GLU A 650 -32.07 -0.30 -5.19
C GLU A 650 -30.57 -0.62 -5.07
N GLN A 651 -29.93 -1.07 -6.16
CA GLN A 651 -28.49 -1.34 -6.16
C GLN A 651 -27.66 -0.10 -5.82
N ILE A 652 -28.08 1.08 -6.31
CA ILE A 652 -27.42 2.35 -6.01
C ILE A 652 -27.53 2.69 -4.51
N ASP A 653 -28.66 2.41 -3.88
CA ASP A 653 -28.84 2.60 -2.44
C ASP A 653 -27.99 1.62 -1.62
N ILE A 654 -27.93 0.35 -2.01
CA ILE A 654 -27.04 -0.64 -1.40
C ILE A 654 -25.58 -0.16 -1.46
N ILE A 655 -25.11 0.30 -2.63
CA ILE A 655 -23.73 0.80 -2.78
C ILE A 655 -23.49 2.04 -1.92
N LYS A 656 -24.47 2.95 -1.82
CA LYS A 656 -24.38 4.14 -0.97
C LYS A 656 -24.20 3.74 0.50
N GLU A 657 -25.03 2.82 1.00
CA GLU A 657 -24.95 2.31 2.37
C GLU A 657 -23.62 1.59 2.63
N GLN A 658 -23.15 0.77 1.69
CA GLN A 658 -21.85 0.11 1.78
C GLN A 658 -20.68 1.10 1.83
N LEU A 659 -20.75 2.22 1.08
CA LEU A 659 -19.75 3.28 1.14
C LEU A 659 -19.76 4.00 2.50
N GLU A 660 -20.93 4.24 3.09
CA GLU A 660 -21.07 4.82 4.43
C GLU A 660 -20.51 3.87 5.50
N PHE A 661 -20.93 2.61 5.47
CA PHE A 661 -20.42 1.58 6.36
C PHE A 661 -18.89 1.41 6.25
N SER A 662 -18.36 1.39 5.03
CA SER A 662 -16.91 1.27 4.81
C SER A 662 -16.13 2.50 5.29
N LYS A 663 -16.74 3.70 5.25
CA LYS A 663 -16.12 4.93 5.77
C LYS A 663 -15.93 4.84 7.28
N GLU A 664 -16.88 4.24 7.98
CA GLU A 664 -16.87 4.10 9.44
C GLU A 664 -16.01 2.94 9.91
N THR A 665 -16.13 1.77 9.26
CA THR A 665 -15.48 0.55 9.71
C THR A 665 -14.04 0.41 9.24
N ASP A 666 -13.77 0.77 7.98
CA ASP A 666 -12.46 0.60 7.34
C ASP A 666 -11.93 1.90 6.70
N PRO A 667 -11.88 3.03 7.44
CA PRO A 667 -11.13 4.18 6.95
C PRO A 667 -9.64 3.86 6.96
N LEU A 668 -8.88 4.54 6.10
CA LEU A 668 -7.43 4.40 6.11
C LEU A 668 -6.90 4.99 7.42
N LYS A 669 -6.26 4.13 8.22
CA LYS A 669 -5.70 4.42 9.54
C LYS A 669 -4.18 4.38 9.49
N LEU A 670 -3.52 5.14 10.37
CA LEU A 670 -2.09 5.03 10.65
C LEU A 670 -1.96 4.82 12.17
N MET A 671 -1.34 3.72 12.60
CA MET A 671 -1.20 3.36 14.02
C MET A 671 -2.55 3.25 14.76
N GLY A 672 -3.58 2.79 14.04
CA GLY A 672 -4.95 2.70 14.58
C GLY A 672 -5.74 4.01 14.55
N LEU A 673 -5.08 5.15 14.35
CA LEU A 673 -5.74 6.45 14.25
C LEU A 673 -6.22 6.70 12.82
N THR A 674 -7.48 7.09 12.66
CA THR A 674 -8.03 7.46 11.35
C THR A 674 -7.32 8.69 10.82
N CYS A 675 -6.73 8.59 9.63
CA CYS A 675 -6.09 9.73 8.97
C CYS A 675 -7.18 10.75 8.59
N SER A 676 -7.19 11.91 9.25
CA SER A 676 -8.18 12.96 9.05
C SER A 676 -7.50 14.34 9.09
N ASP A 677 -8.14 15.36 8.52
CA ASP A 677 -7.63 16.73 8.64
C ASP A 677 -7.67 17.24 10.07
N GLN A 678 -8.63 16.76 10.87
CA GLN A 678 -8.72 17.09 12.29
C GLN A 678 -7.51 16.57 13.06
N LEU A 679 -7.08 15.33 12.79
CA LEU A 679 -5.86 14.78 13.39
C LEU A 679 -4.63 15.63 13.02
N LEU A 680 -4.51 16.06 11.76
CA LEU A 680 -3.43 16.96 11.34
C LEU A 680 -3.47 18.29 12.07
N ALA A 681 -4.65 18.92 12.16
CA ALA A 681 -4.83 20.17 12.88
C ALA A 681 -4.41 20.03 14.34
N SER A 682 -4.82 18.97 15.03
CA SER A 682 -4.41 18.68 16.40
C SER A 682 -2.90 18.53 16.55
N ILE A 683 -2.22 17.83 15.62
CA ILE A 683 -0.76 17.70 15.65
C ILE A 683 -0.10 19.06 15.43
N TYR A 684 -0.54 19.86 14.45
CA TYR A 684 0.02 21.18 14.19
C TYR A 684 -0.16 22.13 15.37
N THR A 685 -1.33 22.14 16.01
CA THR A 685 -1.57 22.92 17.22
C THR A 685 -0.64 22.48 18.36
N GLY A 686 -0.49 21.16 18.58
CA GLY A 686 0.43 20.65 19.59
C GLY A 686 1.88 21.07 19.36
N LEU A 687 2.37 20.97 18.11
CA LEU A 687 3.71 21.43 17.75
C LEU A 687 3.90 22.94 17.93
N ALA A 688 2.88 23.74 17.57
CA ALA A 688 2.91 25.19 17.77
C ALA A 688 2.94 25.57 19.25
N SER A 689 2.16 24.88 20.10
CA SER A 689 2.19 25.08 21.55
C SER A 689 3.55 24.75 22.15
N ILE A 690 4.18 23.66 21.71
CA ILE A 690 5.53 23.31 22.17
C ILE A 690 6.55 24.35 21.72
N ALA A 691 6.49 24.79 20.45
CA ALA A 691 7.37 25.85 19.95
C ALA A 691 7.19 27.16 20.75
N PHE A 692 5.95 27.54 21.06
CA PHE A 692 5.67 28.72 21.89
C PHE A 692 6.28 28.57 23.30
N ALA A 693 6.14 27.41 23.94
CA ALA A 693 6.74 27.15 25.25
C ALA A 693 8.27 27.26 25.21
N PHE A 694 8.91 26.78 24.15
CA PHE A 694 10.35 26.95 23.94
C PHE A 694 10.75 28.42 23.81
N PHE A 695 10.05 29.18 22.96
CA PHE A 695 10.33 30.60 22.79
C PHE A 695 10.15 31.38 24.10
N GLN A 696 9.11 31.05 24.87
CA GLN A 696 8.88 31.66 26.18
C GLN A 696 10.00 31.33 27.16
N SER A 697 10.43 30.06 27.24
CA SER A 697 11.54 29.65 28.11
C SER A 697 12.83 30.37 27.75
N PHE A 698 13.16 30.45 26.45
CA PHE A 698 14.35 31.13 25.96
C PHE A 698 14.30 32.64 26.20
N TYR A 699 13.13 33.27 26.03
CA TYR A 699 12.93 34.69 26.32
C TYR A 699 13.15 35.02 27.81
N LEU A 700 12.68 34.14 28.70
CA LEU A 700 12.90 34.30 30.15
C LEU A 700 14.39 34.18 30.50
N GLU A 701 15.09 33.22 29.90
CA GLU A 701 16.54 33.04 30.09
C GLU A 701 17.37 34.21 29.56
N LEU A 702 16.96 34.85 28.46
CA LEU A 702 17.61 36.08 27.95
C LEU A 702 17.34 37.32 28.81
N ARG A 703 16.29 37.29 29.63
CA ARG A 703 15.89 38.42 30.48
C ARG A 703 16.58 38.39 31.85
N GLU A 704 16.81 37.19 32.38
CA GLU A 704 17.65 36.95 33.57
C GLU A 704 19.12 37.24 33.26
#